data_AF-A0A1F3PUT3-F1
#
_entry.id   AF-A0A1F3PUT3-F1
#
_cell.length_a   1.000
_cell.length_b   1.000
_cell.length_c   1.000
_cell.angle_alpha   90.00
_cell.angle_beta   90.00
_cell.angle_gamma   90.00
#
_symmetry.space_group_name_H-M   'P 1'
#
loop_
_entity.id
_entity.type
_entity.pdbx_description
1 polymer ?
#
loop_
_entity_poly.entity_id
_entity_poly.type
_entity_poly.pdbx_seq_one_letter_code
_entity_poly.pdbx_strand_id
1 'polypeptide(L)'
;MKAKFILIGIVFAYFSGLSQISPELISSYTQESKNGLPYLQGYSANYGVTSYFINEDFYFFLSSVDNKIRIFNRADNSLEKSISVTGNPKEIAFLNDQFYLLDHYKVNIFSQDGDLINTVAFSKDIKSVEKLQVIDGELYLLTNDQNTLILKDNKIKYHHDGWIINSDLYTRTIKSGKQEFILQVFSISDLISETAITTDKKLGSARVIGKNNQNIFIEIIYYNDENPLKTSRYISSFSLESKKLNDKPLQIPDVYFTYTKNDILFSENGFYYFLSSPQKYEVYNLGNQTKTGNFPAKYFNNPYHFNSHLLNSDDLEHADPDASTSKAPIYRSEIIGIAETFETHVWYCNPENIQDVACGGGQVTTPAWVEVGTNISLPYMWGGFTSLEQFDQGLLNGLCAGDMNTAEYEGTACSVGVDCSGFVSRAWNLPTKYGTSGLPSISTAYATFDELLPGDIVNLAGSHVRLVYTNNMDGTFLLLEATAAGAAWAVTYNTYTATAMDGSGYIPRYYNDVISDVVNPPTMISPLNTQSGINIPVYMDWTDVTGADNYRLQVSTSLSGWTAANGFTSLADPTSTVLVNKTTGTVSDYAWAFLETGVGTLPMPNTTYYWTVRVNVPGTGTSVYTHPRSFTTLADNEAPTTSISVNEWETANFSAEFTDEDNMAIKNRFYLVSDFNGTEWKANTDLGFFNEEYASLGAEWVNISGTWALTDGALNQADEASSNTNMYANVTQTGDHIYMYTWKMKIGGTGTNRRAGIYIFSDDASMLQRNNSYMIYYRVDNNTCQIYKSTADNIEIQTDDPITFNADTWYNCKVIFNPMTGVLEAYLNEELVSSWTDPDPHTSANAISFRSGNCNVFYDDVRVYHDRINSETVTIGAGGAARYQNPNPATAACKITTQLQDFGSNFSGYVTGLVNIDWTAPMNISFAGDGLYDDTDTLHEDYQIKGNWNATDDTHSGISFYEYCIGTTPGADDVVTWTNNGTGTNFTHTGLSLILDQYYYVSVRAVNGAGLYSDATNSNGAVVSEPLSISEISANSFKLYPNPARDEVFIESDEKILNIEIYTISGKLIENIVSTSEKTIRISMVNYQPGIYLIKLKLDNGRVDVGKIVKELP
;
A
#
# COMPACT_ATOMS: atom_id res chain seq x y z
N MET A 1 10.99 -70.14 67.10
CA MET A 1 12.11 -70.88 67.73
C MET A 1 13.15 -71.11 66.62
N LYS A 2 14.22 -70.30 66.58
CA LYS A 2 15.64 -70.69 66.79
C LYS A 2 16.12 -71.88 65.94
N ALA A 3 17.31 -71.90 65.31
CA ALA A 3 18.39 -70.95 65.06
C ALA A 3 19.42 -71.76 64.23
N LYS A 4 19.90 -71.34 63.05
CA LYS A 4 20.81 -70.22 62.69
C LYS A 4 22.27 -70.42 63.16
N PHE A 5 23.17 -70.11 62.22
CA PHE A 5 24.64 -70.03 62.28
C PHE A 5 25.38 -71.37 62.09
N ILE A 6 26.41 -71.55 61.27
CA ILE A 6 27.44 -70.67 60.67
C ILE A 6 28.00 -71.33 59.39
N LEU A 7 28.34 -70.52 58.37
CA LEU A 7 29.58 -70.69 57.59
C LEU A 7 30.11 -69.27 57.23
N ILE A 8 31.41 -69.06 57.44
CA ILE A 8 32.12 -67.77 57.43
C ILE A 8 33.08 -67.73 56.24
N GLY A 9 33.14 -66.58 55.54
CA GLY A 9 34.26 -66.19 54.68
C GLY A 9 33.88 -65.91 53.23
N ILE A 10 34.02 -64.65 52.81
CA ILE A 10 33.89 -64.09 51.43
C ILE A 10 32.47 -63.65 51.03
N VAL A 11 32.02 -62.47 51.50
CA VAL A 11 31.34 -61.41 50.71
C VAL A 11 31.45 -60.12 51.54
N PHE A 12 32.47 -59.31 51.29
CA PHE A 12 32.62 -57.95 51.85
C PHE A 12 33.17 -57.05 50.74
N ALA A 13 32.33 -56.74 49.76
CA ALA A 13 32.55 -55.67 48.77
C ALA A 13 31.30 -55.46 47.89
N TYR A 14 30.10 -55.19 48.45
CA TYR A 14 28.96 -54.65 47.71
C TYR A 14 27.92 -54.06 48.68
N PHE A 15 28.36 -53.13 49.54
CA PHE A 15 27.49 -52.19 50.25
C PHE A 15 28.30 -50.91 50.52
N SER A 16 28.30 -50.01 49.54
CA SER A 16 28.53 -48.57 49.70
C SER A 16 28.19 -47.90 48.38
N GLY A 17 27.19 -47.00 48.40
CA GLY A 17 26.96 -46.07 47.27
C GLY A 17 25.56 -45.94 46.68
N LEU A 18 24.46 -46.37 47.33
CA LEU A 18 23.16 -45.73 47.10
C LEU A 18 23.00 -44.65 48.17
N SER A 19 23.68 -43.52 47.99
CA SER A 19 23.37 -42.33 48.77
C SER A 19 21.92 -41.95 48.48
N GLN A 20 21.04 -42.00 49.48
CA GLN A 20 19.82 -41.22 49.47
C GLN A 20 20.23 -39.77 49.22
N ILE A 21 19.89 -39.23 48.06
CA ILE A 21 20.07 -37.81 47.77
C ILE A 21 18.72 -37.19 48.06
N SER A 22 18.60 -36.58 49.24
CA SER A 22 17.44 -35.78 49.64
C SER A 22 17.46 -34.43 48.89
N PRO A 23 16.30 -33.75 48.71
CA PRO A 23 16.29 -32.35 48.31
C PRO A 23 17.27 -31.56 49.17
N GLU A 24 18.23 -30.88 48.53
CA GLU A 24 19.29 -30.15 49.21
C GLU A 24 18.94 -28.66 49.24
N LEU A 25 18.80 -28.08 50.42
CA LEU A 25 18.67 -26.64 50.58
C LEU A 25 20.02 -26.01 50.24
N ILE A 26 20.09 -25.25 49.14
CA ILE A 26 21.35 -24.64 48.66
C ILE A 26 21.44 -23.16 48.99
N SER A 27 20.31 -22.46 49.14
CA SER A 27 20.30 -21.05 49.53
C SER A 27 18.99 -20.68 50.23
N SER A 28 19.07 -19.67 51.10
CA SER A 28 17.93 -19.12 51.82
C SER A 28 18.09 -17.62 52.03
N TYR A 29 17.01 -16.87 51.80
CA TYR A 29 17.00 -15.41 51.83
C TYR A 29 15.89 -14.91 52.76
N THR A 30 16.21 -13.91 53.58
CA THR A 30 15.25 -13.21 54.44
C THR A 30 14.44 -12.20 53.64
N GLN A 31 13.25 -11.89 54.16
CA GLN A 31 12.39 -10.85 53.60
C GLN A 31 12.90 -9.46 54.01
N GLU A 32 13.68 -8.81 53.15
CA GLU A 32 14.22 -7.47 53.39
C GLU A 32 14.14 -6.60 52.13
N SER A 33 13.65 -5.37 52.28
CA SER A 33 13.40 -4.47 51.14
C SER A 33 14.65 -3.90 50.48
N LYS A 34 15.71 -3.62 51.24
CA LYS A 34 16.95 -3.04 50.68
C LYS A 34 17.97 -4.10 50.26
N ASN A 35 18.26 -5.08 51.13
CA ASN A 35 19.39 -6.00 50.92
C ASN A 35 18.97 -7.47 50.72
N GLY A 36 17.67 -7.79 50.74
CA GLY A 36 17.15 -9.15 50.57
C GLY A 36 16.14 -9.25 49.44
N LEU A 37 15.15 -10.13 49.60
CA LEU A 37 14.04 -10.29 48.67
C LEU A 37 12.76 -9.72 49.33
N PRO A 38 12.20 -8.60 48.83
CA PRO A 38 10.99 -8.03 49.41
C PRO A 38 9.75 -8.87 49.11
N TYR A 39 8.74 -8.71 49.96
CA TYR A 39 7.37 -9.15 49.68
C TYR A 39 6.38 -8.04 50.04
N LEU A 40 5.20 -8.06 49.42
CA LEU A 40 4.09 -7.16 49.70
C LEU A 40 2.79 -7.98 49.83
N GLN A 41 2.03 -7.75 50.90
CA GLN A 41 0.71 -8.34 51.07
C GLN A 41 -0.30 -7.59 50.19
N GLY A 42 -1.14 -8.30 49.44
CA GLY A 42 -2.12 -7.70 48.52
C GLY A 42 -3.56 -8.17 48.75
N TYR A 43 -4.49 -7.65 47.96
CA TYR A 43 -5.93 -7.99 48.00
C TYR A 43 -6.28 -9.18 47.11
N SER A 44 -5.55 -9.37 46.01
CA SER A 44 -5.75 -10.46 45.06
C SER A 44 -4.67 -11.53 45.12
N ALA A 45 -3.47 -11.21 45.65
CA ALA A 45 -2.36 -12.13 45.91
C ALA A 45 -1.27 -11.42 46.76
N ASN A 46 -0.41 -12.19 47.43
CA ASN A 46 0.84 -11.73 48.02
C ASN A 46 1.95 -11.71 46.94
N TYR A 47 2.70 -10.61 46.89
CA TYR A 47 3.70 -10.31 45.86
C TYR A 47 5.13 -10.47 46.39
N GLY A 48 6.07 -10.83 45.51
CA GLY A 48 7.47 -11.04 45.86
C GLY A 48 8.32 -11.29 44.63
N VAL A 49 9.03 -12.43 44.60
CA VAL A 49 9.76 -12.89 43.41
C VAL A 49 8.78 -13.52 42.43
N THR A 50 8.72 -13.01 41.20
CA THR A 50 7.84 -13.54 40.14
C THR A 50 8.51 -14.61 39.30
N SER A 51 9.81 -14.49 39.07
CA SER A 51 10.61 -15.42 38.28
C SER A 51 12.08 -15.39 38.74
N TYR A 52 12.81 -16.45 38.47
CA TYR A 52 14.22 -16.56 38.84
C TYR A 52 15.02 -17.35 37.81
N PHE A 53 16.31 -17.04 37.74
CA PHE A 53 17.28 -17.72 36.89
C PHE A 53 18.56 -18.02 37.67
N ILE A 54 19.28 -19.07 37.28
CA ILE A 54 20.50 -19.51 37.95
C ILE A 54 21.55 -19.82 36.87
N ASN A 55 22.74 -19.23 36.99
CA ASN A 55 23.91 -19.61 36.19
C ASN A 55 25.03 -20.19 37.08
N GLU A 56 26.25 -20.34 36.55
CA GLU A 56 27.37 -20.91 37.28
C GLU A 56 27.73 -20.12 38.55
N ASP A 57 27.66 -18.78 38.50
CA ASP A 57 28.20 -17.89 39.53
C ASP A 57 27.14 -17.18 40.37
N PHE A 58 25.93 -16.97 39.83
CA PHE A 58 24.92 -16.09 40.42
C PHE A 58 23.49 -16.67 40.44
N TYR A 59 22.72 -16.24 41.45
CA TYR A 59 21.27 -16.32 41.50
C TYR A 59 20.66 -15.00 41.06
N PHE A 60 19.68 -15.04 40.15
CA PHE A 60 18.96 -13.86 39.67
C PHE A 60 17.50 -13.98 40.07
N PHE A 61 16.99 -13.01 40.81
CA PHE A 61 15.58 -12.96 41.21
C PHE A 61 14.92 -11.70 40.66
N LEU A 62 13.82 -11.86 39.94
CA LEU A 62 12.99 -10.77 39.48
C LEU A 62 11.92 -10.46 40.53
N SER A 63 11.94 -9.26 41.11
CA SER A 63 10.94 -8.82 42.09
C SER A 63 9.91 -7.89 41.46
N SER A 64 8.63 -8.23 41.61
CA SER A 64 7.50 -7.38 41.19
C SER A 64 7.10 -6.35 42.25
N VAL A 65 7.80 -6.30 43.39
CA VAL A 65 7.49 -5.34 44.46
C VAL A 65 8.15 -3.99 44.20
N ASP A 66 9.40 -4.01 43.73
CA ASP A 66 10.20 -2.82 43.46
C ASP A 66 10.74 -2.75 42.02
N ASN A 67 10.29 -3.64 41.13
CA ASN A 67 10.73 -3.80 39.74
C ASN A 67 12.26 -3.86 39.63
N LYS A 68 12.86 -4.82 40.34
CA LYS A 68 14.31 -5.03 40.32
C LYS A 68 14.71 -6.47 40.07
N ILE A 69 15.85 -6.62 39.40
CA ILE A 69 16.62 -7.85 39.35
C ILE A 69 17.60 -7.83 40.53
N ARG A 70 17.52 -8.82 41.42
CA ARG A 70 18.46 -9.03 42.53
C ARG A 70 19.45 -10.12 42.15
N ILE A 71 20.75 -9.80 42.18
CA ILE A 71 21.83 -10.70 41.79
C ILE A 71 22.62 -11.08 43.04
N PHE A 72 22.61 -12.37 43.39
CA PHE A 72 23.33 -12.89 44.56
C PHE A 72 24.45 -13.85 44.14
N ASN A 73 25.59 -13.76 44.80
CA ASN A 73 26.72 -14.67 44.60
C ASN A 73 26.39 -16.08 45.09
N ARG A 74 26.64 -17.12 44.28
CA ARG A 74 26.35 -18.50 44.67
C ARG A 74 27.30 -19.07 45.73
N ALA A 75 28.50 -18.51 45.87
CA ALA A 75 29.49 -19.02 46.81
C ALA A 75 29.16 -18.69 48.27
N ASP A 76 28.55 -17.52 48.51
CA ASP A 76 28.29 -17.01 49.87
C ASP A 76 26.89 -16.41 50.09
N ASN A 77 26.02 -16.41 49.08
CA ASN A 77 24.68 -15.81 49.08
C ASN A 77 24.64 -14.29 49.36
N SER A 78 25.76 -13.58 49.15
CA SER A 78 25.80 -12.12 49.29
C SER A 78 25.13 -11.42 48.09
N LEU A 79 24.47 -10.28 48.34
CA LEU A 79 23.88 -9.44 47.28
C LEU A 79 25.01 -8.69 46.56
N GLU A 80 25.22 -9.00 45.29
CA GLU A 80 26.26 -8.38 44.45
C GLU A 80 25.74 -7.12 43.78
N LYS A 81 24.52 -7.19 43.22
CA LYS A 81 23.94 -6.09 42.45
C LYS A 81 22.42 -6.10 42.54
N SER A 82 21.84 -4.91 42.46
CA SER A 82 20.40 -4.71 42.30
C SER A 82 20.18 -3.75 41.14
N ILE A 83 19.41 -4.20 40.16
CA ILE A 83 19.19 -3.49 38.90
C ILE A 83 17.71 -3.11 38.81
N SER A 84 17.42 -1.82 38.66
CA SER A 84 16.07 -1.34 38.37
C SER A 84 15.72 -1.57 36.91
N VAL A 85 14.50 -2.03 36.65
CA VAL A 85 13.98 -2.28 35.30
C VAL A 85 12.64 -1.57 35.12
N THR A 86 12.31 -1.20 33.88
CA THR A 86 11.05 -0.57 33.52
C THR A 86 9.99 -1.60 33.12
N GLY A 87 8.72 -1.19 33.11
CA GLY A 87 7.58 -2.06 32.78
C GLY A 87 7.13 -2.94 33.95
N ASN A 88 6.38 -4.00 33.65
CA ASN A 88 5.95 -4.99 34.63
C ASN A 88 6.34 -6.42 34.22
N PRO A 89 7.65 -6.73 34.27
CA PRO A 89 8.15 -7.99 33.76
C PRO A 89 7.66 -9.19 34.57
N LYS A 90 7.14 -10.21 33.87
CA LYS A 90 6.59 -11.44 34.44
C LYS A 90 7.59 -12.61 34.41
N GLU A 91 8.58 -12.58 33.52
CA GLU A 91 9.56 -13.65 33.33
C GLU A 91 10.94 -13.10 32.98
N ILE A 92 12.01 -13.80 33.38
CA ILE A 92 13.40 -13.41 33.14
C ILE A 92 14.19 -14.54 32.46
N ALA A 93 15.02 -14.17 31.48
CA ALA A 93 16.10 -15.01 30.97
C ALA A 93 17.40 -14.20 30.86
N PHE A 94 18.54 -14.89 30.85
CA PHE A 94 19.86 -14.28 30.71
C PHE A 94 20.65 -15.00 29.63
N LEU A 95 21.16 -14.23 28.65
CA LEU A 95 21.91 -14.75 27.51
C LEU A 95 22.88 -13.65 27.03
N ASN A 96 24.12 -14.01 26.72
CA ASN A 96 25.14 -13.09 26.16
C ASN A 96 25.27 -11.76 26.93
N ASP A 97 25.36 -11.82 28.26
CA ASP A 97 25.46 -10.65 29.16
C ASP A 97 24.28 -9.67 29.09
N GLN A 98 23.11 -10.14 28.65
CA GLN A 98 21.88 -9.37 28.56
C GLN A 98 20.73 -10.05 29.31
N PHE A 99 19.85 -9.23 29.90
CA PHE A 99 18.60 -9.68 30.51
C PHE A 99 17.47 -9.54 29.52
N TYR A 100 16.68 -10.61 29.36
CA TYR A 100 15.48 -10.63 28.56
C TYR A 100 14.29 -10.74 29.49
N LEU A 101 13.45 -9.72 29.50
CA LEU A 101 12.31 -9.62 30.39
C LEU A 101 11.02 -9.64 29.59
N LEU A 102 10.19 -10.65 29.83
CA LEU A 102 8.85 -10.73 29.25
C LEU A 102 7.95 -9.75 29.98
N ASP A 103 7.42 -8.78 29.25
CA ASP A 103 6.54 -7.73 29.76
C ASP A 103 5.32 -7.64 28.83
N HIS A 104 4.23 -8.31 29.19
CA HIS A 104 3.02 -8.42 28.38
C HIS A 104 3.32 -8.91 26.94
N TYR A 105 2.99 -8.13 25.91
CA TYR A 105 3.21 -8.45 24.49
C TYR A 105 4.59 -8.06 23.94
N LYS A 106 5.58 -7.86 24.83
CA LYS A 106 6.94 -7.50 24.44
C LYS A 106 7.99 -8.23 25.27
N VAL A 107 9.18 -8.37 24.71
CA VAL A 107 10.40 -8.75 25.41
C VAL A 107 11.32 -7.53 25.45
N ASN A 108 11.53 -6.99 26.65
CA ASN A 108 12.48 -5.91 26.89
C ASN A 108 13.87 -6.51 27.12
N ILE A 109 14.87 -6.00 26.39
CA ILE A 109 16.25 -6.46 26.44
C ILE A 109 17.07 -5.41 27.18
N PHE A 110 17.65 -5.77 28.32
CA PHE A 110 18.46 -4.89 29.15
C PHE A 110 19.93 -5.32 29.15
N SER A 111 20.83 -4.34 29.28
CA SER A 111 22.24 -4.58 29.54
C SER A 111 22.43 -5.18 30.94
N GLN A 112 23.61 -5.74 31.20
CA GLN A 112 23.98 -6.19 32.56
C GLN A 112 24.01 -5.04 33.59
N ASP A 113 24.00 -3.79 33.13
CA ASP A 113 23.96 -2.58 33.97
C ASP A 113 22.56 -2.03 34.20
N GLY A 114 21.54 -2.54 33.48
CA GLY A 114 20.15 -2.14 33.62
C GLY A 114 19.66 -1.12 32.59
N ASP A 115 20.46 -0.83 31.57
CA ASP A 115 20.03 0.04 30.48
C ASP A 115 19.15 -0.74 29.50
N LEU A 116 17.99 -0.18 29.13
CA LEU A 116 17.13 -0.77 28.09
C LEU A 116 17.83 -0.65 26.72
N ILE A 117 18.19 -1.79 26.14
CA ILE A 117 18.88 -1.90 24.84
C ILE A 117 17.86 -1.90 23.69
N ASN A 118 16.81 -2.70 23.82
CA ASN A 118 15.81 -2.90 22.77
C ASN A 118 14.51 -3.45 23.35
N THR A 119 13.41 -3.28 22.62
CA THR A 119 12.10 -3.86 22.94
C THR A 119 11.58 -4.56 21.70
N VAL A 120 11.25 -5.86 21.83
CA VAL A 120 10.72 -6.66 20.72
C VAL A 120 9.29 -7.06 21.03
N ALA A 121 8.33 -6.47 20.34
CA ALA A 121 6.92 -6.81 20.46
C ALA A 121 6.59 -8.11 19.69
N PHE A 122 5.55 -8.81 20.13
CA PHE A 122 4.97 -9.96 19.45
C PHE A 122 3.45 -9.84 19.33
N SER A 123 2.83 -10.68 18.49
CA SER A 123 1.39 -10.59 18.24
C SER A 123 0.57 -10.76 19.52
N LYS A 124 -0.45 -9.91 19.67
CA LYS A 124 -1.49 -10.04 20.72
C LYS A 124 -2.36 -11.30 20.59
N ASP A 125 -2.28 -12.01 19.47
CA ASP A 125 -2.93 -13.32 19.35
C ASP A 125 -2.23 -14.38 20.19
N ILE A 126 -0.96 -14.16 20.57
CA ILE A 126 -0.25 -14.98 21.56
C ILE A 126 -0.75 -14.58 22.94
N LYS A 127 -1.86 -15.22 23.36
CA LYS A 127 -2.59 -14.86 24.58
C LYS A 127 -1.71 -14.88 25.83
N SER A 128 -0.88 -15.91 26.01
CA SER A 128 0.06 -15.98 27.12
C SER A 128 1.37 -16.68 26.74
N VAL A 129 2.49 -16.05 27.11
CA VAL A 129 3.81 -16.69 27.14
C VAL A 129 4.07 -17.17 28.57
N GLU A 130 4.26 -18.47 28.72
CA GLU A 130 4.45 -19.15 30.00
C GLU A 130 5.89 -19.05 30.50
N LYS A 131 6.86 -19.19 29.59
CA LYS A 131 8.28 -19.30 29.96
C LYS A 131 9.20 -18.74 28.88
N LEU A 132 10.26 -18.07 29.33
CA LEU A 132 11.43 -17.76 28.50
C LEU A 132 12.47 -18.86 28.71
N GLN A 133 13.02 -19.39 27.63
CA GLN A 133 13.98 -20.48 27.71
C GLN A 133 15.16 -20.26 26.77
N VAL A 134 16.36 -20.39 27.33
CA VAL A 134 17.61 -20.35 26.56
C VAL A 134 18.04 -21.78 26.26
N ILE A 135 18.21 -22.10 24.99
CA ILE A 135 18.64 -23.43 24.51
C ILE A 135 19.68 -23.19 23.42
N ASP A 136 20.86 -23.80 23.57
CA ASP A 136 21.94 -23.75 22.59
C ASP A 136 22.32 -22.33 22.12
N GLY A 137 22.24 -21.36 23.04
CA GLY A 137 22.59 -19.95 22.79
C GLY A 137 21.49 -19.11 22.14
N GLU A 138 20.28 -19.65 21.95
CA GLU A 138 19.13 -18.97 21.37
C GLU A 138 18.02 -18.82 22.41
N LEU A 139 17.19 -17.76 22.27
CA LEU A 139 16.07 -17.47 23.18
C LEU A 139 14.73 -17.89 22.57
N TYR A 140 14.01 -18.71 23.30
CA TYR A 140 12.68 -19.21 22.94
C TYR A 140 11.61 -18.72 23.92
N LEU A 141 10.40 -18.52 23.40
CA LEU A 141 9.20 -18.19 24.17
C LEU A 141 8.24 -19.37 24.07
N LEU A 142 7.85 -19.93 25.21
CA LEU A 142 6.94 -21.07 25.30
C LEU A 142 5.54 -20.57 25.66
N THR A 143 4.56 -20.85 24.81
CA THR A 143 3.19 -20.30 24.93
C THR A 143 2.24 -21.26 25.65
N ASN A 144 1.10 -20.77 26.16
CA ASN A 144 0.13 -21.59 26.92
C ASN A 144 -0.54 -22.70 26.09
N ASP A 145 -0.68 -22.50 24.78
CA ASP A 145 -1.18 -23.49 23.81
C ASP A 145 -0.11 -24.52 23.40
N GLN A 146 1.02 -24.53 24.12
CA GLN A 146 2.15 -25.43 23.91
C GLN A 146 2.81 -25.28 22.54
N ASN A 147 3.00 -24.04 22.08
CA ASN A 147 3.80 -23.72 20.90
C ASN A 147 5.14 -23.10 21.31
N THR A 148 6.11 -23.17 20.41
CA THR A 148 7.42 -22.54 20.57
C THR A 148 7.53 -21.37 19.60
N LEU A 149 7.90 -20.21 20.12
CA LEU A 149 8.36 -19.06 19.36
C LEU A 149 9.87 -18.87 19.58
N ILE A 150 10.53 -18.22 18.64
CA ILE A 150 11.96 -17.89 18.72
C ILE A 150 12.17 -16.38 18.54
N LEU A 151 13.04 -15.79 19.36
CA LEU A 151 13.53 -14.43 19.16
C LEU A 151 14.78 -14.50 18.28
N LYS A 152 14.66 -14.08 17.01
CA LYS A 152 15.76 -14.04 16.05
C LYS A 152 15.69 -12.81 15.17
N ASP A 153 16.83 -12.18 14.90
CA ASP A 153 16.94 -10.94 14.11
C ASP A 153 16.04 -9.81 14.64
N ASN A 154 15.97 -9.65 15.96
CA ASN A 154 15.08 -8.71 16.65
C ASN A 154 13.58 -8.89 16.31
N LYS A 155 13.15 -10.10 15.96
CA LYS A 155 11.76 -10.44 15.71
C LYS A 155 11.39 -11.73 16.43
N ILE A 156 10.18 -11.78 16.97
CA ILE A 156 9.60 -13.00 17.53
C ILE A 156 8.79 -13.67 16.43
N LYS A 157 9.10 -14.94 16.14
CA LYS A 157 8.43 -15.71 15.08
C LYS A 157 7.97 -17.05 15.64
N TYR A 158 6.87 -17.55 15.10
CA TYR A 158 6.50 -18.95 15.29
C TYR A 158 7.64 -19.85 14.85
N HIS A 159 7.96 -20.86 15.67
CA HIS A 159 9.04 -21.79 15.41
C HIS A 159 8.53 -23.22 15.22
N HIS A 160 7.72 -23.74 16.14
CA HIS A 160 7.25 -25.12 16.09
C HIS A 160 6.03 -25.38 17.00
N ASP A 161 5.28 -26.43 16.66
CA ASP A 161 4.19 -27.02 17.45
C ASP A 161 4.74 -27.89 18.58
N GLY A 162 4.50 -27.53 19.83
CA GLY A 162 5.12 -28.18 20.99
C GLY A 162 6.20 -27.30 21.61
N TRP A 163 6.41 -27.44 22.92
CA TRP A 163 7.48 -26.75 23.66
C TRP A 163 8.84 -27.38 23.38
N ILE A 164 9.79 -26.55 22.98
CA ILE A 164 11.18 -26.95 22.79
C ILE A 164 11.79 -27.41 24.12
N ILE A 165 12.47 -28.55 24.10
CA ILE A 165 13.22 -29.09 25.25
C ILE A 165 14.72 -29.27 24.95
N ASN A 166 15.12 -29.20 23.68
CA ASN A 166 16.48 -28.92 23.18
C ASN A 166 16.42 -28.58 21.67
N SER A 167 17.57 -28.29 21.06
CA SER A 167 17.77 -28.11 19.60
C SER A 167 16.86 -28.92 18.68
N ASP A 168 16.64 -30.20 19.00
CA ASP A 168 16.04 -31.16 18.06
C ASP A 168 14.72 -31.80 18.54
N LEU A 169 14.26 -31.50 19.76
CA LEU A 169 13.05 -32.13 20.31
C LEU A 169 12.07 -31.11 20.89
N TYR A 170 10.79 -31.38 20.62
CA TYR A 170 9.66 -30.63 21.12
C TYR A 170 8.69 -31.58 21.82
N THR A 171 7.93 -31.06 22.77
CA THR A 171 6.95 -31.85 23.52
C THR A 171 5.61 -31.17 23.65
N ARG A 172 4.55 -31.97 23.67
CA ARG A 172 3.19 -31.53 23.97
C ARG A 172 2.53 -32.54 24.89
N THR A 173 1.83 -32.06 25.91
CA THR A 173 1.01 -32.87 26.81
C THR A 173 -0.47 -32.58 26.57
N ILE A 174 -1.28 -33.63 26.50
CA ILE A 174 -2.73 -33.52 26.28
C ILE A 174 -3.44 -34.31 27.38
N LYS A 175 -4.20 -33.65 28.25
CA LYS A 175 -5.13 -34.29 29.20
C LYS A 175 -6.28 -34.90 28.41
N SER A 176 -6.14 -36.18 28.05
CA SER A 176 -7.12 -36.94 27.25
C SER A 176 -8.31 -37.45 28.07
N GLY A 177 -8.19 -37.48 29.40
CA GLY A 177 -9.28 -37.91 30.28
C GLY A 177 -9.05 -37.56 31.75
N LYS A 178 -9.96 -38.03 32.61
CA LYS A 178 -9.92 -37.75 34.05
C LYS A 178 -8.72 -38.37 34.78
N GLN A 179 -8.08 -39.39 34.21
CA GLN A 179 -6.94 -40.10 34.80
C GLN A 179 -5.90 -40.46 33.72
N GLU A 180 -5.89 -39.71 32.62
CA GLU A 180 -5.04 -40.01 31.49
C GLU A 180 -4.55 -38.72 30.83
N PHE A 181 -3.27 -38.73 30.44
CA PHE A 181 -2.73 -37.75 29.53
C PHE A 181 -1.84 -38.41 28.48
N ILE A 182 -1.69 -37.74 27.36
CA ILE A 182 -0.84 -38.15 26.25
C ILE A 182 0.40 -37.25 26.27
N LEU A 183 1.59 -37.85 26.19
CA LEU A 183 2.83 -37.15 25.90
C LEU A 183 3.20 -37.38 24.43
N GLN A 184 3.23 -36.29 23.66
CA GLN A 184 3.76 -36.26 22.31
C GLN A 184 5.19 -35.71 22.34
N VAL A 185 6.08 -36.35 21.58
CA VAL A 185 7.47 -35.93 21.37
C VAL A 185 7.68 -35.79 19.87
N PHE A 186 8.14 -34.62 19.44
CA PHE A 186 8.38 -34.29 18.04
C PHE A 186 9.86 -34.06 17.79
N SER A 187 10.27 -34.33 16.55
CA SER A 187 11.41 -33.69 15.90
C SER A 187 10.91 -32.42 15.19
N ILE A 188 11.81 -31.65 14.58
CA ILE A 188 11.44 -30.45 13.82
C ILE A 188 10.42 -30.69 12.69
N SER A 189 10.33 -31.91 12.15
CA SER A 189 9.44 -32.24 11.02
C SER A 189 8.40 -33.30 11.33
N ASP A 190 8.62 -34.13 12.35
CA ASP A 190 7.86 -35.36 12.54
C ASP A 190 7.52 -35.62 14.01
N LEU A 191 6.31 -36.11 14.27
CA LEU A 191 5.95 -36.73 15.55
C LEU A 191 6.76 -38.04 15.74
N ILE A 192 7.68 -38.04 16.69
CA ILE A 192 8.56 -39.19 17.00
C ILE A 192 7.82 -40.23 17.84
N SER A 193 7.03 -39.78 18.81
CA SER A 193 6.40 -40.66 19.79
C SER A 193 5.13 -40.02 20.33
N GLU A 194 4.09 -40.83 20.48
CA GLU A 194 2.87 -40.49 21.21
C GLU A 194 2.64 -41.58 22.25
N THR A 195 2.51 -41.20 23.51
CA THR A 195 2.37 -42.17 24.61
C THR A 195 1.26 -41.74 25.56
N ALA A 196 0.19 -42.53 25.60
CA ALA A 196 -0.86 -42.40 26.60
C ALA A 196 -0.36 -42.93 27.96
N ILE A 197 -0.57 -42.14 29.00
CA ILE A 197 -0.12 -42.40 30.36
C ILE A 197 -1.32 -42.32 31.28
N THR A 198 -1.65 -43.45 31.91
CA THR A 198 -2.69 -43.54 32.93
C THR A 198 -2.12 -43.21 34.30
N THR A 199 -2.86 -42.47 35.11
CA THR A 199 -2.50 -42.11 36.47
C THR A 199 -3.44 -42.72 37.50
N ASP A 200 -2.93 -43.01 38.70
CA ASP A 200 -3.71 -43.65 39.78
C ASP A 200 -4.78 -42.73 40.39
N LYS A 201 -4.62 -41.41 40.21
CA LYS A 201 -5.50 -40.37 40.75
C LYS A 201 -6.10 -39.52 39.64
N LYS A 202 -7.17 -38.80 39.98
CA LYS A 202 -7.80 -37.85 39.07
C LYS A 202 -6.81 -36.74 38.71
N LEU A 203 -6.59 -36.55 37.41
CA LEU A 203 -5.58 -35.65 36.87
C LEU A 203 -6.10 -34.21 36.82
N GLY A 204 -5.35 -33.31 37.46
CA GLY A 204 -5.48 -31.86 37.28
C GLY A 204 -4.83 -31.43 35.98
N SER A 205 -3.50 -31.50 35.94
CA SER A 205 -2.69 -31.18 34.75
C SER A 205 -1.41 -32.01 34.70
N ALA A 206 -0.79 -32.10 33.52
CA ALA A 206 0.52 -32.71 33.31
C ALA A 206 1.36 -31.83 32.37
N ARG A 207 2.49 -31.29 32.86
CA ARG A 207 3.27 -30.25 32.16
C ARG A 207 4.73 -30.64 32.06
N VAL A 208 5.33 -30.46 30.89
CA VAL A 208 6.77 -30.70 30.72
C VAL A 208 7.55 -29.53 31.32
N ILE A 209 8.51 -29.83 32.19
CA ILE A 209 9.32 -28.81 32.88
C ILE A 209 10.79 -28.80 32.45
N GLY A 210 11.25 -29.85 31.76
CA GLY A 210 12.62 -29.95 31.23
C GLY A 210 12.99 -31.38 30.82
N LYS A 211 14.24 -31.60 30.41
CA LYS A 211 14.76 -32.93 30.05
C LYS A 211 16.24 -33.09 30.38
N ASN A 212 16.71 -34.31 30.52
CA ASN A 212 18.13 -34.63 30.40
C ASN A 212 18.35 -35.62 29.24
N ASN A 213 19.57 -36.16 29.12
CA ASN A 213 19.91 -37.13 28.06
C ASN A 213 19.07 -38.42 28.07
N GLN A 214 18.47 -38.79 29.20
CA GLN A 214 17.75 -40.05 29.39
C GLN A 214 16.24 -39.88 29.57
N ASN A 215 15.80 -38.76 30.12
CA ASN A 215 14.43 -38.58 30.60
C ASN A 215 13.88 -37.18 30.28
N ILE A 216 12.57 -37.13 30.00
CA ILE A 216 11.75 -35.91 30.05
C ILE A 216 11.14 -35.82 31.45
N PHE A 217 11.10 -34.64 32.05
CA PHE A 217 10.54 -34.43 33.38
C PHE A 217 9.21 -33.71 33.28
N ILE A 218 8.24 -34.23 34.02
CA ILE A 218 6.83 -33.85 33.94
C ILE A 218 6.35 -33.51 35.35
N GLU A 219 5.83 -32.31 35.50
CA GLU A 219 5.03 -31.91 36.64
C GLU A 219 3.63 -32.51 36.48
N ILE A 220 3.14 -33.21 37.51
CA ILE A 220 1.82 -33.81 37.53
C ILE A 220 1.07 -33.31 38.76
N ILE A 221 -0.11 -32.74 38.53
CA ILE A 221 -1.01 -32.27 39.57
C ILE A 221 -2.21 -33.22 39.62
N TYR A 222 -2.55 -33.68 40.82
CA TYR A 222 -3.74 -34.51 41.06
C TYR A 222 -4.79 -33.78 41.88
N TYR A 223 -6.06 -33.96 41.53
CA TYR A 223 -7.19 -33.61 42.39
C TYR A 223 -7.32 -34.64 43.51
N ASN A 224 -7.27 -34.17 44.75
CA ASN A 224 -7.59 -34.94 45.95
C ASN A 224 -9.05 -34.72 46.37
N ASP A 225 -9.54 -33.49 46.19
CA ASP A 225 -10.93 -33.07 46.34
C ASP A 225 -11.15 -31.87 45.41
N GLU A 226 -12.38 -31.57 45.01
CA GLU A 226 -12.71 -30.46 44.09
C GLU A 226 -13.70 -29.47 44.69
N ASN A 227 -14.33 -29.81 45.82
CA ASN A 227 -15.21 -28.88 46.51
C ASN A 227 -15.26 -29.18 48.03
N PRO A 228 -14.38 -28.57 48.85
CA PRO A 228 -13.40 -27.55 48.48
C PRO A 228 -12.22 -28.15 47.68
N LEU A 229 -11.70 -27.38 46.72
CA LEU A 229 -10.56 -27.80 45.91
C LEU A 229 -9.35 -28.13 46.79
N LYS A 230 -8.79 -29.33 46.59
CA LYS A 230 -7.55 -29.82 47.19
C LYS A 230 -6.75 -30.59 46.16
N THR A 231 -5.46 -30.32 46.08
CA THR A 231 -4.56 -30.88 45.08
C THR A 231 -3.31 -31.47 45.72
N SER A 232 -2.50 -32.13 44.90
CA SER A 232 -1.14 -32.52 45.28
C SER A 232 -0.25 -32.55 44.06
N ARG A 233 0.98 -32.05 44.20
CA ARG A 233 1.92 -31.80 43.11
C ARG A 233 3.12 -32.74 43.16
N TYR A 234 3.51 -33.25 42.00
CA TYR A 234 4.56 -34.25 41.84
C TYR A 234 5.45 -33.94 40.64
N ILE A 235 6.73 -34.32 40.73
CA ILE A 235 7.64 -34.36 39.58
C ILE A 235 7.93 -35.83 39.25
N SER A 236 7.64 -36.24 38.03
CA SER A 236 7.96 -37.57 37.50
C SER A 236 8.91 -37.48 36.31
N SER A 237 9.60 -38.58 36.00
CA SER A 237 10.46 -38.68 34.82
C SER A 237 9.91 -39.71 33.85
N PHE A 238 9.75 -39.32 32.59
CA PHE A 238 9.46 -40.19 31.47
C PHE A 238 10.75 -40.61 30.77
N SER A 239 11.03 -41.90 30.74
CA SER A 239 12.23 -42.44 30.12
C SER A 239 12.12 -42.44 28.60
N LEU A 240 13.05 -41.79 27.91
CA LEU A 240 13.11 -41.77 26.45
C LEU A 240 13.38 -43.16 25.84
N GLU A 241 14.09 -44.03 26.56
CA GLU A 241 14.41 -45.41 26.15
C GLU A 241 13.22 -46.35 26.34
N SER A 242 12.77 -46.54 27.59
CA SER A 242 11.68 -47.47 27.91
C SER A 242 10.28 -46.99 27.54
N LYS A 243 10.12 -45.70 27.19
CA LYS A 243 8.84 -45.03 26.94
C LYS A 243 7.83 -45.19 28.09
N LYS A 244 8.34 -45.14 29.33
CA LYS A 244 7.52 -45.28 30.56
C LYS A 244 7.75 -44.12 31.51
N LEU A 245 6.69 -43.73 32.21
CA LEU A 245 6.73 -42.82 33.33
C LEU A 245 7.24 -43.54 34.59
N ASN A 246 8.06 -42.88 35.39
CA ASN A 246 8.53 -43.39 36.68
C ASN A 246 7.33 -43.60 37.63
N ASP A 247 7.26 -44.79 38.23
CA ASP A 247 6.23 -45.20 39.18
C ASP A 247 6.45 -44.65 40.60
N LYS A 248 7.58 -43.97 40.84
CA LYS A 248 7.94 -43.35 42.12
C LYS A 248 8.25 -41.86 41.95
N PRO A 249 7.24 -41.02 41.65
CA PRO A 249 7.45 -39.59 41.50
C PRO A 249 7.82 -38.91 42.82
N LEU A 250 8.51 -37.78 42.74
CA LEU A 250 8.85 -36.93 43.88
C LEU A 250 7.67 -36.01 44.20
N GLN A 251 7.11 -36.10 45.39
CA GLN A 251 6.11 -35.13 45.85
C GLN A 251 6.80 -33.82 46.28
N ILE A 252 6.31 -32.69 45.79
CA ILE A 252 6.78 -31.36 46.18
C ILE A 252 5.68 -30.63 46.98
N PRO A 253 6.04 -29.77 47.95
CA PRO A 253 5.04 -29.01 48.70
C PRO A 253 4.31 -27.98 47.82
N ASP A 254 3.06 -27.69 48.16
CA ASP A 254 2.27 -26.63 47.53
C ASP A 254 2.47 -25.28 48.28
N VAL A 255 3.68 -25.02 48.77
CA VAL A 255 3.99 -23.86 49.63
C VAL A 255 4.61 -22.75 48.80
N TYR A 256 3.83 -21.70 48.57
CA TYR A 256 4.27 -20.50 47.87
C TYR A 256 3.54 -19.27 48.43
N PHE A 257 4.06 -18.71 49.52
CA PHE A 257 3.46 -17.55 50.16
C PHE A 257 3.39 -16.31 49.24
N THR A 258 4.21 -16.24 48.18
CA THR A 258 4.12 -15.21 47.14
C THR A 258 3.86 -15.83 45.77
N TYR A 259 3.08 -15.14 44.93
CA TYR A 259 2.84 -15.57 43.56
C TYR A 259 4.15 -15.60 42.75
N THR A 260 4.58 -16.80 42.38
CA THR A 260 5.79 -17.06 41.58
C THR A 260 5.36 -17.84 40.34
N LYS A 261 5.51 -17.27 39.14
CA LYS A 261 4.99 -17.86 37.90
C LYS A 261 5.71 -19.18 37.56
N ASN A 262 7.04 -19.16 37.65
CA ASN A 262 7.91 -20.30 37.38
C ASN A 262 8.76 -20.61 38.62
N ASP A 263 8.21 -21.41 39.53
CA ASP A 263 8.90 -21.83 40.75
C ASP A 263 9.83 -23.05 40.55
N ILE A 264 9.73 -23.74 39.41
CA ILE A 264 10.63 -24.83 39.01
C ILE A 264 11.51 -24.38 37.83
N LEU A 265 12.83 -24.42 38.03
CA LEU A 265 13.81 -24.17 36.99
C LEU A 265 14.56 -25.46 36.64
N PHE A 266 14.69 -25.74 35.34
CA PHE A 266 15.59 -26.78 34.85
C PHE A 266 16.81 -26.14 34.18
N SER A 267 18.00 -26.62 34.52
CA SER A 267 19.28 -26.25 33.90
C SER A 267 20.14 -27.49 33.68
N GLU A 268 21.28 -27.35 33.00
CA GLU A 268 22.25 -28.43 32.80
C GLU A 268 22.71 -29.09 34.12
N ASN A 269 22.71 -28.32 35.22
CA ASN A 269 23.16 -28.75 36.54
C ASN A 269 22.05 -29.40 37.41
N GLY A 270 20.82 -29.55 36.87
CA GLY A 270 19.70 -30.21 37.55
C GLY A 270 18.48 -29.31 37.75
N PHE A 271 17.52 -29.84 38.51
CA PHE A 271 16.26 -29.18 38.87
C PHE A 271 16.42 -28.34 40.12
N TYR A 272 15.93 -27.11 40.06
CA TYR A 272 15.81 -26.23 41.20
C TYR A 272 14.34 -25.95 41.49
N TYR A 273 14.01 -25.92 42.78
CA TYR A 273 12.67 -25.58 43.26
C TYR A 273 12.76 -24.40 44.22
N PHE A 274 12.05 -23.34 43.88
CA PHE A 274 11.96 -22.11 44.65
C PHE A 274 10.72 -22.15 45.54
N LEU A 275 10.94 -22.11 46.86
CA LEU A 275 9.90 -22.19 47.86
C LEU A 275 9.82 -20.86 48.61
N SER A 276 8.61 -20.30 48.74
CA SER A 276 8.37 -19.07 49.50
C SER A 276 7.49 -19.34 50.73
N SER A 277 7.92 -18.84 51.90
CA SER A 277 7.16 -18.89 53.15
C SER A 277 6.98 -17.48 53.72
N PRO A 278 6.14 -17.27 54.75
CA PRO A 278 5.98 -15.96 55.39
C PRO A 278 7.23 -15.40 56.08
N GLN A 279 8.36 -16.12 56.11
CA GLN A 279 9.58 -15.67 56.79
C GLN A 279 10.80 -15.62 55.87
N LYS A 280 10.83 -16.42 54.81
CA LYS A 280 12.00 -16.59 53.95
C LYS A 280 11.67 -17.17 52.58
N TYR A 281 12.61 -17.00 51.67
CA TYR A 281 12.69 -17.69 50.39
C TYR A 281 13.78 -18.75 50.45
N GLU A 282 13.57 -19.90 49.82
CA GLU A 282 14.50 -21.03 49.82
C GLU A 282 14.65 -21.59 48.39
N VAL A 283 15.87 -21.91 47.98
CA VAL A 283 16.15 -22.64 46.74
C VAL A 283 16.62 -24.05 47.12
N TYR A 284 15.94 -25.06 46.59
CA TYR A 284 16.32 -26.46 46.74
C TYR A 284 16.86 -27.02 45.43
N ASN A 285 17.99 -27.73 45.48
CA ASN A 285 18.46 -28.58 44.39
C ASN A 285 17.82 -29.97 44.53
N LEU A 286 17.11 -30.41 43.49
CA LEU A 286 16.44 -31.70 43.44
C LEU A 286 17.28 -32.76 42.67
N GLY A 287 18.44 -32.37 42.13
CA GLY A 287 19.32 -33.21 41.35
C GLY A 287 18.88 -33.38 39.88
N ASN A 288 19.43 -34.40 39.21
CA ASN A 288 19.22 -34.66 37.78
C ASN A 288 18.43 -35.96 37.49
N GLN A 289 17.85 -36.60 38.51
CA GLN A 289 17.01 -37.79 38.40
C GLN A 289 15.88 -37.70 39.42
N THR A 290 14.68 -38.19 39.09
CA THR A 290 13.59 -38.28 40.07
C THR A 290 13.94 -39.39 41.08
N LYS A 291 14.12 -39.00 42.35
CA LYS A 291 14.48 -39.91 43.46
C LYS A 291 13.45 -39.76 44.58
N THR A 292 13.30 -40.81 45.39
CA THR A 292 12.32 -40.93 46.48
C THR A 292 12.74 -40.20 47.77
N GLY A 293 13.13 -38.93 47.68
CA GLY A 293 13.34 -38.07 48.85
C GLY A 293 12.04 -37.38 49.28
N ASN A 294 11.93 -36.95 50.54
CA ASN A 294 10.77 -36.17 51.01
C ASN A 294 11.22 -34.79 51.49
N PHE A 295 10.47 -33.76 51.14
CA PHE A 295 10.60 -32.44 51.78
C PHE A 295 10.24 -32.52 53.27
N PRO A 296 10.71 -31.58 54.11
CA PRO A 296 10.33 -31.52 55.51
C PRO A 296 8.80 -31.53 55.71
N ALA A 297 8.28 -32.43 56.55
CA ALA A 297 6.84 -32.65 56.75
C ALA A 297 6.04 -31.38 57.13
N LYS A 298 6.70 -30.38 57.73
CA LYS A 298 6.09 -29.08 58.07
C LYS A 298 5.47 -28.36 56.86
N TYR A 299 6.02 -28.55 55.66
CA TYR A 299 5.54 -27.87 54.45
C TYR A 299 4.26 -28.51 53.89
N PHE A 300 3.98 -29.78 54.22
CA PHE A 300 2.75 -30.45 53.81
C PHE A 300 1.63 -30.32 54.84
N ASN A 301 1.98 -30.20 56.13
CA ASN A 301 1.00 -30.14 57.21
C ASN A 301 0.43 -28.73 57.46
N ASN A 302 1.16 -27.69 57.05
CA ASN A 302 0.73 -26.29 57.21
C ASN A 302 1.12 -25.46 55.97
N PRO A 303 0.46 -25.71 54.82
CA PRO A 303 0.81 -25.02 53.59
C PRO A 303 0.38 -23.55 53.64
N TYR A 304 1.17 -22.67 53.02
CA TYR A 304 0.84 -21.26 52.82
C TYR A 304 0.57 -21.02 51.33
N HIS A 305 -0.52 -20.33 51.02
CA HIS A 305 -0.88 -19.94 49.65
C HIS A 305 -0.65 -18.43 49.46
N PHE A 306 -0.39 -17.97 48.23
CA PHE A 306 -0.29 -16.53 47.94
C PHE A 306 -1.61 -15.77 48.15
N ASN A 307 -2.72 -16.49 48.32
CA ASN A 307 -4.04 -15.95 48.67
C ASN A 307 -4.38 -16.12 50.16
N SER A 308 -3.45 -16.66 50.94
CA SER A 308 -3.63 -16.73 52.39
C SER A 308 -3.30 -15.37 53.00
N HIS A 309 -4.13 -14.94 53.96
CA HIS A 309 -3.96 -13.66 54.64
C HIS A 309 -3.95 -12.49 53.64
N LEU A 310 -4.87 -12.44 52.68
CA LEU A 310 -5.01 -11.24 51.85
C LEU A 310 -5.56 -10.07 52.68
N LEU A 311 -5.33 -8.86 52.17
CA LEU A 311 -6.05 -7.69 52.66
C LEU A 311 -7.54 -7.84 52.27
N ASN A 312 -8.46 -7.49 53.15
CA ASN A 312 -9.91 -7.56 52.86
C ASN A 312 -10.32 -6.37 51.98
N SER A 313 -10.96 -6.62 50.83
CA SER A 313 -11.69 -5.58 50.10
C SER A 313 -13.17 -5.63 50.48
N ASP A 314 -13.69 -4.57 51.08
CA ASP A 314 -15.14 -4.37 51.17
C ASP A 314 -15.60 -3.87 49.79
N ASP A 315 -15.79 -4.78 48.83
CA ASP A 315 -16.29 -4.44 47.49
C ASP A 315 -17.71 -3.85 47.61
N LEU A 316 -17.84 -2.52 47.45
CA LEU A 316 -19.14 -1.87 47.44
C LEU A 316 -19.88 -2.16 46.12
N GLU A 317 -21.17 -2.50 46.22
CA GLU A 317 -22.06 -2.53 45.06
C GLU A 317 -22.23 -1.11 44.53
N HIS A 318 -21.78 -0.87 43.29
CA HIS A 318 -22.07 0.37 42.56
C HIS A 318 -23.03 0.06 41.42
N ALA A 319 -24.25 0.58 41.54
CA ALA A 319 -25.23 0.54 40.47
C ALA A 319 -24.89 1.59 39.41
N ASP A 320 -24.92 1.19 38.14
CA ASP A 320 -24.92 2.11 37.01
C ASP A 320 -26.26 2.90 37.03
N PRO A 321 -26.26 4.25 36.92
CA PRO A 321 -27.49 5.04 36.93
C PRO A 321 -28.48 4.72 35.79
N ASP A 322 -28.06 3.97 34.75
CA ASP A 322 -28.93 3.56 33.62
C ASP A 322 -29.52 2.13 33.74
N ALA A 323 -29.57 1.56 34.95
CA ALA A 323 -30.06 0.21 35.22
C ALA A 323 -31.59 0.05 35.10
N SER A 324 -32.09 0.04 33.87
CA SER A 324 -33.50 -0.24 33.57
C SER A 324 -33.62 -1.12 32.33
N THR A 325 -33.46 -2.43 32.46
CA THR A 325 -34.13 -3.48 31.64
C THR A 325 -33.65 -4.90 32.00
N SER A 326 -34.53 -5.90 31.82
CA SER A 326 -34.14 -7.31 31.80
C SER A 326 -33.27 -7.59 30.58
N LYS A 327 -32.06 -8.11 30.78
CA LYS A 327 -31.14 -8.44 29.69
C LYS A 327 -31.56 -9.74 28.98
N ALA A 328 -31.34 -9.82 27.67
CA ALA A 328 -31.41 -11.06 26.93
C ALA A 328 -30.25 -12.01 27.33
N PRO A 329 -30.46 -13.34 27.23
CA PRO A 329 -29.38 -14.32 27.34
C PRO A 329 -28.22 -14.02 26.37
N ILE A 330 -27.01 -14.44 26.74
CA ILE A 330 -25.77 -14.12 26.00
C ILE A 330 -25.01 -15.39 25.59
N TYR A 331 -24.44 -15.41 24.39
CA TYR A 331 -23.62 -16.54 23.91
C TYR A 331 -22.23 -16.55 24.56
N ARG A 332 -21.64 -17.74 24.75
CA ARG A 332 -20.26 -17.87 25.26
C ARG A 332 -19.25 -17.16 24.38
N SER A 333 -19.35 -17.33 23.06
CA SER A 333 -18.52 -16.61 22.08
C SER A 333 -18.63 -15.08 22.21
N GLU A 334 -19.81 -14.56 22.52
CA GLU A 334 -20.03 -13.13 22.76
C GLU A 334 -19.37 -12.67 24.07
N ILE A 335 -19.49 -13.43 25.16
CA ILE A 335 -18.79 -13.14 26.43
C ILE A 335 -17.29 -13.04 26.20
N ILE A 336 -16.71 -14.03 25.51
CA ILE A 336 -15.28 -14.03 25.20
C ILE A 336 -14.93 -12.85 24.30
N GLY A 337 -15.67 -12.63 23.21
CA GLY A 337 -15.43 -11.52 22.29
C GLY A 337 -15.42 -10.16 23.01
N ILE A 338 -16.38 -9.91 23.91
CA ILE A 338 -16.38 -8.70 24.73
C ILE A 338 -15.17 -8.69 25.66
N ALA A 339 -14.90 -9.77 26.38
CA ALA A 339 -13.79 -9.83 27.31
C ALA A 339 -12.43 -9.54 26.65
N GLU A 340 -12.17 -10.10 25.46
CA GLU A 340 -10.94 -9.87 24.70
C GLU A 340 -10.77 -8.41 24.29
N THR A 341 -11.86 -7.68 24.03
CA THR A 341 -11.75 -6.25 23.68
C THR A 341 -11.16 -5.43 24.81
N PHE A 342 -11.38 -5.77 26.09
CA PHE A 342 -10.80 -5.06 27.23
C PHE A 342 -9.29 -5.28 27.35
N GLU A 343 -8.81 -6.46 26.95
CA GLU A 343 -7.38 -6.80 26.98
C GLU A 343 -6.63 -6.24 25.76
N THR A 344 -7.32 -6.17 24.62
CA THR A 344 -6.74 -5.73 23.35
C THR A 344 -7.10 -4.30 22.96
N HIS A 345 -7.79 -3.57 23.85
CA HIS A 345 -8.19 -2.18 23.64
C HIS A 345 -6.97 -1.30 23.47
N VAL A 346 -6.91 -0.55 22.37
CA VAL A 346 -5.82 0.37 22.08
C VAL A 346 -6.33 1.78 22.34
N TRP A 347 -5.62 2.53 23.18
CA TRP A 347 -6.02 3.87 23.59
C TRP A 347 -4.80 4.77 23.70
N TYR A 348 -5.04 6.08 23.61
CA TYR A 348 -3.99 7.09 23.71
C TYR A 348 -4.03 7.73 25.10
N CYS A 349 -2.89 7.75 25.78
CA CYS A 349 -2.70 8.35 27.08
C CYS A 349 -2.03 9.72 26.93
N ASN A 350 -2.72 10.79 27.35
CA ASN A 350 -2.12 12.11 27.47
C ASN A 350 -1.36 12.25 28.79
N PRO A 351 -0.41 13.19 28.90
CA PRO A 351 0.29 13.47 30.16
C PRO A 351 -0.64 13.75 31.35
N GLU A 352 -1.82 14.32 31.10
CA GLU A 352 -2.84 14.57 32.13
C GLU A 352 -3.53 13.30 32.65
N ASN A 353 -3.49 12.18 31.92
CA ASN A 353 -4.09 10.93 32.36
C ASN A 353 -3.15 10.09 33.25
N ILE A 354 -1.88 10.51 33.41
CA ILE A 354 -0.87 9.87 34.26
C ILE A 354 -0.61 10.77 35.46
N GLN A 355 -1.17 10.44 36.61
CA GLN A 355 -1.02 11.28 37.79
C GLN A 355 -0.92 10.49 39.10
N ASP A 356 -0.25 11.12 40.06
CA ASP A 356 -0.22 10.76 41.47
C ASP A 356 -0.90 11.91 42.24
N VAL A 357 -2.23 12.03 42.09
CA VAL A 357 -2.99 13.21 42.55
C VAL A 357 -3.96 12.94 43.68
N ALA A 358 -4.04 13.92 44.57
CA ALA A 358 -5.11 13.99 45.55
C ALA A 358 -6.41 14.44 44.86
N CYS A 359 -7.42 13.57 44.80
CA CYS A 359 -8.71 13.84 44.18
C CYS A 359 -9.87 13.31 45.03
N GLY A 360 -10.93 14.10 45.19
CA GLY A 360 -12.15 13.68 45.90
C GLY A 360 -11.99 13.39 47.39
N GLY A 361 -10.88 13.81 48.01
CA GLY A 361 -10.54 13.46 49.40
C GLY A 361 -9.64 12.22 49.53
N GLY A 362 -9.22 11.66 48.39
CA GLY A 362 -8.33 10.52 48.29
C GLY A 362 -7.12 10.71 47.37
N GLN A 363 -6.28 9.70 47.17
CA GLN A 363 -5.09 9.69 46.31
C GLN A 363 -5.28 8.67 45.17
N VAL A 364 -5.07 9.10 43.93
CA VAL A 364 -5.06 8.24 42.73
C VAL A 364 -3.64 8.01 42.31
N THR A 365 -3.25 6.76 42.07
CA THR A 365 -1.94 6.43 41.51
C THR A 365 -2.14 5.64 40.22
N THR A 366 -1.73 6.19 39.08
CA THR A 366 -1.78 5.48 37.78
C THR A 366 -0.80 4.29 37.76
N PRO A 367 -1.17 3.12 37.20
CA PRO A 367 -0.26 1.99 37.05
C PRO A 367 1.02 2.33 36.29
N ALA A 368 2.16 1.85 36.79
CA ALA A 368 3.49 2.19 36.24
C ALA A 368 3.76 1.71 34.81
N TRP A 369 2.94 0.81 34.27
CA TRP A 369 3.05 0.33 32.89
C TRP A 369 2.38 1.29 31.88
N VAL A 370 1.50 2.19 32.35
CA VAL A 370 0.84 3.19 31.52
C VAL A 370 1.83 4.29 31.20
N GLU A 371 2.08 4.53 29.91
CA GLU A 371 3.02 5.52 29.41
C GLU A 371 2.31 6.56 28.53
N VAL A 372 2.86 7.78 28.39
CA VAL A 372 2.28 8.76 27.47
C VAL A 372 2.39 8.23 26.04
N GLY A 373 1.28 8.29 25.29
CA GLY A 373 1.19 7.72 23.95
C GLY A 373 0.24 6.52 23.87
N THR A 374 0.48 5.64 22.92
CA THR A 374 -0.39 4.49 22.67
C THR A 374 -0.16 3.38 23.70
N ASN A 375 -1.21 2.98 24.38
CA ASN A 375 -1.23 1.87 25.34
C ASN A 375 -2.19 0.78 24.87
N ILE A 376 -2.02 -0.42 25.41
CA ILE A 376 -2.89 -1.57 25.17
C ILE A 376 -3.35 -2.15 26.50
N SER A 377 -4.56 -2.70 26.51
CA SER A 377 -5.28 -3.23 27.68
C SER A 377 -5.87 -2.14 28.58
N LEU A 378 -7.00 -2.45 29.22
CA LEU A 378 -7.59 -1.57 30.22
C LEU A 378 -6.83 -1.67 31.55
N PRO A 379 -6.51 -0.53 32.18
CA PRO A 379 -5.91 -0.50 33.49
C PRO A 379 -6.90 -0.89 34.59
N TYR A 380 -6.36 -1.50 35.63
CA TYR A 380 -7.12 -1.84 36.82
C TYR A 380 -7.50 -0.57 37.59
N MET A 381 -8.73 -0.52 38.07
CA MET A 381 -9.24 0.56 38.93
C MET A 381 -10.11 -0.08 40.01
N TRP A 382 -9.77 0.12 41.29
CA TRP A 382 -10.62 -0.34 42.40
C TRP A 382 -12.04 0.20 42.26
N GLY A 383 -13.05 -0.65 42.42
CA GLY A 383 -14.44 -0.23 42.24
C GLY A 383 -14.88 -0.05 40.78
N GLY A 384 -13.95 -0.07 39.81
CA GLY A 384 -14.17 0.29 38.42
C GLY A 384 -15.15 -0.61 37.67
N PHE A 385 -15.96 0.00 36.81
CA PHE A 385 -16.97 -0.65 35.97
C PHE A 385 -17.19 0.12 34.65
N THR A 386 -16.17 0.76 34.09
CA THR A 386 -16.35 1.53 32.84
C THR A 386 -16.57 0.62 31.63
N SER A 387 -17.43 1.03 30.68
CA SER A 387 -17.38 0.51 29.30
C SER A 387 -16.14 1.05 28.57
N LEU A 388 -15.80 0.50 27.40
CA LEU A 388 -14.67 1.02 26.59
C LEU A 388 -14.92 2.46 26.13
N GLU A 389 -16.14 2.78 25.72
CA GLU A 389 -16.52 4.15 25.34
C GLU A 389 -16.43 5.12 26.53
N GLN A 390 -16.92 4.71 27.71
CA GLN A 390 -16.79 5.52 28.94
C GLN A 390 -15.34 5.71 29.35
N PHE A 391 -14.51 4.69 29.15
CA PHE A 391 -13.07 4.77 29.41
C PHE A 391 -12.40 5.78 28.48
N ASP A 392 -12.59 5.67 27.15
CA ASP A 392 -12.00 6.58 26.18
C ASP A 392 -12.48 8.02 26.36
N GLN A 393 -13.79 8.22 26.59
CA GLN A 393 -14.34 9.54 26.89
C GLN A 393 -13.82 10.10 28.22
N GLY A 394 -13.60 9.24 29.22
CA GLY A 394 -12.98 9.63 30.48
C GLY A 394 -11.57 10.19 30.29
N LEU A 395 -10.76 9.52 29.48
CA LEU A 395 -9.41 10.00 29.16
C LEU A 395 -9.41 11.33 28.41
N LEU A 396 -10.32 11.51 27.44
CA LEU A 396 -10.52 12.78 26.73
C LEU A 396 -10.97 13.91 27.66
N ASN A 397 -11.67 13.58 28.75
CA ASN A 397 -12.09 14.51 29.79
C ASN A 397 -10.99 14.74 30.87
N GLY A 398 -9.78 14.21 30.68
CA GLY A 398 -8.64 14.39 31.57
C GLY A 398 -8.66 13.51 32.83
N LEU A 399 -9.45 12.42 32.87
CA LEU A 399 -9.44 11.47 33.98
C LEU A 399 -8.18 10.60 33.96
N CYS A 400 -7.76 10.11 35.13
CA CYS A 400 -6.60 9.24 35.27
C CYS A 400 -6.89 7.83 34.73
N ALA A 401 -5.89 7.20 34.12
CA ALA A 401 -6.00 5.84 33.60
C ALA A 401 -5.73 4.79 34.70
N GLY A 402 -6.78 4.24 35.31
CA GLY A 402 -6.67 3.28 36.41
C GLY A 402 -6.31 3.90 37.76
N ASP A 403 -6.29 3.04 38.79
CA ASP A 403 -5.94 3.42 40.16
C ASP A 403 -5.33 2.22 40.91
N MET A 404 -4.04 2.33 41.25
CA MET A 404 -3.28 1.34 42.03
C MET A 404 -3.19 1.66 43.53
N ASN A 405 -3.77 2.77 43.99
CA ASN A 405 -3.76 3.09 45.41
C ASN A 405 -4.62 2.06 46.18
N THR A 406 -4.01 1.46 47.21
CA THR A 406 -4.64 0.43 48.04
C THR A 406 -5.20 0.96 49.35
N ALA A 407 -4.98 2.24 49.67
CA ALA A 407 -5.41 2.84 50.93
C ALA A 407 -6.90 3.23 50.93
N GLU A 408 -7.49 3.44 49.74
CA GLU A 408 -8.84 3.96 49.57
C GLU A 408 -9.61 3.05 48.60
N TYR A 409 -10.75 2.55 49.09
CA TYR A 409 -11.45 1.38 48.54
C TYR A 409 -12.59 1.74 47.57
N GLU A 410 -12.81 3.03 47.36
CA GLU A 410 -13.82 3.54 46.46
C GLU A 410 -13.09 4.10 45.25
N GLY A 411 -13.35 3.54 44.07
CA GLY A 411 -12.83 4.10 42.83
C GLY A 411 -13.10 5.59 42.81
N THR A 412 -12.04 6.38 42.80
CA THR A 412 -12.20 7.83 42.85
C THR A 412 -12.92 8.28 41.57
N ALA A 413 -13.76 9.31 41.68
CA ALA A 413 -14.45 9.90 40.52
C ALA A 413 -13.49 10.50 39.47
N CYS A 414 -12.18 10.43 39.73
CA CYS A 414 -11.12 11.06 38.94
C CYS A 414 -10.29 10.05 38.13
N SER A 415 -10.64 8.75 38.18
CA SER A 415 -10.02 7.71 37.37
C SER A 415 -11.06 6.91 36.58
N VAL A 416 -10.62 6.28 35.49
CA VAL A 416 -11.42 5.34 34.71
C VAL A 416 -10.70 4.00 34.56
N GLY A 417 -11.46 2.92 34.55
CA GLY A 417 -10.94 1.55 34.47
C GLY A 417 -11.94 0.53 35.03
N VAL A 418 -11.46 -0.71 35.19
CA VAL A 418 -12.26 -1.82 35.70
C VAL A 418 -11.54 -2.56 36.83
N ASP A 419 -12.28 -3.07 37.81
CA ASP A 419 -11.76 -4.10 38.72
C ASP A 419 -12.13 -5.51 38.23
N CYS A 420 -11.72 -6.53 38.99
CA CYS A 420 -11.96 -7.93 38.63
C CYS A 420 -13.45 -8.25 38.39
N SER A 421 -14.33 -7.72 39.24
CA SER A 421 -15.76 -7.98 39.22
C SER A 421 -16.51 -7.09 38.22
N GLY A 422 -16.04 -5.85 38.03
CA GLY A 422 -16.52 -4.94 37.01
C GLY A 422 -16.18 -5.43 35.61
N PHE A 423 -14.97 -5.95 35.41
CA PHE A 423 -14.57 -6.62 34.17
C PHE A 423 -15.46 -7.82 33.85
N VAL A 424 -15.67 -8.74 34.80
CA VAL A 424 -16.56 -9.90 34.59
C VAL A 424 -17.99 -9.45 34.31
N SER A 425 -18.49 -8.43 35.02
CA SER A 425 -19.82 -7.87 34.79
C SER A 425 -19.94 -7.27 33.38
N ARG A 426 -18.92 -6.57 32.88
CA ARG A 426 -18.88 -6.05 31.51
C ARG A 426 -18.74 -7.15 30.46
N ALA A 427 -17.93 -8.19 30.71
CA ALA A 427 -17.80 -9.36 29.83
C ALA A 427 -19.12 -10.14 29.70
N TRP A 428 -19.86 -10.29 30.81
CA TRP A 428 -21.23 -10.79 30.80
C TRP A 428 -22.25 -9.76 30.32
N ASN A 429 -21.80 -8.60 29.82
CA ASN A 429 -22.61 -7.50 29.27
C ASN A 429 -23.78 -7.14 30.19
N LEU A 430 -23.50 -7.05 31.50
CA LEU A 430 -24.49 -6.68 32.51
C LEU A 430 -24.63 -5.16 32.56
N PRO A 431 -25.86 -4.65 32.82
CA PRO A 431 -26.10 -3.22 32.95
C PRO A 431 -25.58 -2.67 34.29
N THR A 432 -25.33 -3.52 35.28
CA THR A 432 -24.83 -3.13 36.61
C THR A 432 -23.66 -4.00 37.02
N LYS A 433 -22.79 -3.45 37.86
CA LYS A 433 -21.70 -4.19 38.48
C LYS A 433 -22.23 -5.15 39.54
N TYR A 434 -21.77 -6.39 39.52
CA TYR A 434 -21.91 -7.33 40.62
C TYR A 434 -20.53 -7.57 41.23
N GLY A 435 -20.34 -7.19 42.50
CA GLY A 435 -19.09 -7.45 43.23
C GLY A 435 -18.81 -8.95 43.41
N THR A 436 -17.59 -9.32 43.80
CA THR A 436 -17.17 -10.73 43.93
C THR A 436 -18.08 -11.56 44.85
N SER A 437 -18.62 -10.95 45.91
CA SER A 437 -19.61 -11.54 46.82
C SER A 437 -21.04 -11.61 46.25
N GLY A 438 -21.38 -10.75 45.28
CA GLY A 438 -22.68 -10.67 44.63
C GLY A 438 -22.83 -11.62 43.44
N LEU A 439 -21.74 -11.90 42.71
CA LEU A 439 -21.71 -12.83 41.57
C LEU A 439 -22.35 -14.20 41.84
N PRO A 440 -22.23 -14.82 43.03
CA PRO A 440 -22.93 -16.06 43.38
C PRO A 440 -24.46 -16.02 43.26
N SER A 441 -25.09 -14.84 43.33
CA SER A 441 -26.55 -14.70 43.22
C SER A 441 -27.07 -14.83 41.79
N ILE A 442 -26.22 -14.55 40.79
CA ILE A 442 -26.54 -14.59 39.35
C ILE A 442 -25.80 -15.70 38.60
N SER A 443 -25.08 -16.56 39.32
CA SER A 443 -24.31 -17.66 38.76
C SER A 443 -24.49 -18.94 39.56
N THR A 444 -24.40 -20.09 38.89
CA THR A 444 -24.54 -21.41 39.49
C THR A 444 -23.17 -22.09 39.59
N ALA A 445 -22.87 -22.68 40.75
CA ALA A 445 -21.61 -23.38 40.98
C ALA A 445 -21.58 -24.75 40.30
N TYR A 446 -20.44 -25.11 39.72
CA TYR A 446 -20.14 -26.47 39.28
C TYR A 446 -19.76 -27.37 40.44
N ALA A 447 -19.94 -28.68 40.26
CA ALA A 447 -19.47 -29.67 41.22
C ALA A 447 -17.96 -29.94 41.05
N THR A 448 -17.44 -29.77 39.83
CA THR A 448 -16.06 -30.10 39.47
C THR A 448 -15.44 -29.02 38.59
N PHE A 449 -14.11 -28.89 38.63
CA PHE A 449 -13.40 -27.93 37.78
C PHE A 449 -13.33 -28.38 36.31
N ASP A 450 -13.52 -29.68 36.04
CA ASP A 450 -13.55 -30.22 34.67
C ASP A 450 -14.77 -29.74 33.85
N GLU A 451 -15.77 -29.10 34.49
CA GLU A 451 -16.99 -28.60 33.84
C GLU A 451 -16.88 -27.15 33.34
N LEU A 452 -15.78 -26.45 33.66
CA LEU A 452 -15.58 -25.06 33.25
C LEU A 452 -15.46 -24.94 31.72
N LEU A 453 -16.22 -24.01 31.16
CA LEU A 453 -16.27 -23.65 29.75
C LEU A 453 -15.88 -22.17 29.54
N PRO A 454 -15.48 -21.77 28.32
CA PRO A 454 -15.23 -20.37 27.98
C PRO A 454 -16.39 -19.44 28.38
N GLY A 455 -16.10 -18.35 29.10
CA GLY A 455 -17.08 -17.39 29.61
C GLY A 455 -17.60 -17.70 31.02
N ASP A 456 -17.24 -18.86 31.60
CA ASP A 456 -17.46 -19.15 33.01
C ASP A 456 -16.49 -18.37 33.90
N ILE A 457 -16.66 -18.45 35.23
CA ILE A 457 -15.77 -17.81 36.19
C ILE A 457 -15.28 -18.77 37.25
N VAL A 458 -14.10 -18.49 37.81
CA VAL A 458 -13.69 -19.00 39.12
C VAL A 458 -13.79 -17.85 40.12
N ASN A 459 -14.66 -18.00 41.10
CA ASN A 459 -15.00 -16.94 42.03
C ASN A 459 -14.49 -17.24 43.45
N LEU A 460 -13.68 -16.34 43.99
CA LEU A 460 -13.35 -16.28 45.41
C LEU A 460 -14.16 -15.11 46.00
N ALA A 461 -15.35 -15.44 46.50
CA ALA A 461 -16.31 -14.46 46.98
C ALA A 461 -15.70 -13.57 48.08
N GLY A 462 -15.79 -12.25 47.89
CA GLY A 462 -15.25 -11.24 48.81
C GLY A 462 -13.77 -10.94 48.63
N SER A 463 -13.14 -11.39 47.53
CA SER A 463 -11.73 -11.08 47.26
C SER A 463 -11.41 -10.95 45.77
N HIS A 464 -11.68 -11.97 44.93
CA HIS A 464 -11.27 -11.91 43.52
C HIS A 464 -12.07 -12.85 42.61
N VAL A 465 -12.22 -12.48 41.34
CA VAL A 465 -12.85 -13.31 40.31
C VAL A 465 -12.03 -13.32 39.03
N ARG A 466 -12.03 -14.45 38.31
CA ARG A 466 -11.39 -14.60 37.01
C ARG A 466 -12.35 -15.19 36.00
N LEU A 467 -12.29 -14.72 34.75
CA LEU A 467 -13.05 -15.26 33.63
C LEU A 467 -12.27 -16.39 32.96
N VAL A 468 -12.93 -17.51 32.71
CA VAL A 468 -12.35 -18.64 31.97
C VAL A 468 -12.34 -18.30 30.49
N TYR A 469 -11.15 -18.22 29.90
CA TYR A 469 -11.02 -18.08 28.45
C TYR A 469 -11.05 -19.45 27.77
N THR A 470 -10.18 -20.38 28.21
CA THR A 470 -10.22 -21.78 27.77
C THR A 470 -9.49 -22.71 28.75
N ASN A 471 -9.71 -24.01 28.60
CA ASN A 471 -8.87 -25.04 29.21
C ASN A 471 -7.72 -25.36 28.24
N ASN A 472 -6.47 -25.23 28.69
CA ASN A 472 -5.31 -25.60 27.91
C ASN A 472 -5.22 -27.12 27.75
N MET A 473 -4.56 -27.58 26.70
CA MET A 473 -4.41 -29.01 26.38
C MET A 473 -3.77 -29.80 27.53
N ASP A 474 -2.84 -29.20 28.27
CA ASP A 474 -2.14 -29.85 29.39
C ASP A 474 -3.00 -29.99 30.68
N GLY A 475 -4.22 -29.46 30.66
CA GLY A 475 -5.16 -29.43 31.80
C GLY A 475 -5.03 -28.18 32.69
N THR A 476 -4.18 -27.22 32.35
CA THR A 476 -4.18 -25.89 32.98
C THR A 476 -5.32 -25.00 32.45
N PHE A 477 -5.57 -23.89 33.11
CA PHE A 477 -6.66 -22.97 32.77
C PHE A 477 -6.06 -21.66 32.26
N LEU A 478 -6.38 -21.28 31.02
CA LEU A 478 -6.11 -19.93 30.53
C LEU A 478 -7.27 -19.04 30.98
N LEU A 479 -6.95 -18.08 31.85
CA LEU A 479 -7.92 -17.16 32.43
C LEU A 479 -7.65 -15.74 31.93
N LEU A 480 -8.72 -14.97 31.75
CA LEU A 480 -8.68 -13.55 31.49
C LEU A 480 -9.21 -12.82 32.72
N GLU A 481 -8.45 -11.87 33.25
CA GLU A 481 -8.79 -11.19 34.50
C GLU A 481 -8.30 -9.74 34.49
N ALA A 482 -9.08 -8.84 35.08
CA ALA A 482 -8.53 -7.58 35.59
C ALA A 482 -7.86 -7.91 36.92
N THR A 483 -6.55 -7.72 37.02
CA THR A 483 -5.79 -8.15 38.20
C THR A 483 -4.77 -7.14 38.66
N ALA A 484 -4.69 -6.97 39.97
CA ALA A 484 -3.54 -6.36 40.63
C ALA A 484 -2.38 -7.35 40.81
N ALA A 485 -2.58 -8.63 40.45
CA ALA A 485 -1.60 -9.68 40.70
C ALA A 485 -0.29 -9.50 39.90
N GLY A 486 0.85 -9.74 40.55
CA GLY A 486 2.18 -9.57 39.94
C GLY A 486 2.45 -8.13 39.48
N ALA A 487 1.82 -7.14 40.13
CA ALA A 487 1.85 -5.72 39.74
C ALA A 487 1.37 -5.46 38.29
N ALA A 488 0.54 -6.33 37.71
CA ALA A 488 0.03 -6.15 36.36
C ALA A 488 -0.90 -4.94 36.23
N TRP A 489 -1.75 -4.70 37.22
CA TRP A 489 -2.69 -3.56 37.27
C TRP A 489 -3.42 -3.33 35.94
N ALA A 490 -3.85 -4.43 35.30
CA ALA A 490 -4.42 -4.43 33.96
C ALA A 490 -5.35 -5.63 33.75
N VAL A 491 -6.14 -5.59 32.67
CA VAL A 491 -6.78 -6.78 32.10
C VAL A 491 -5.72 -7.60 31.37
N THR A 492 -5.52 -8.86 31.74
CA THR A 492 -4.46 -9.68 31.15
C THR A 492 -4.83 -11.15 31.18
N TYR A 493 -4.31 -11.89 30.20
CA TYR A 493 -4.30 -13.35 30.24
C TYR A 493 -3.26 -13.86 31.24
N ASN A 494 -3.62 -14.91 31.98
CA ASN A 494 -2.71 -15.67 32.82
C ASN A 494 -3.12 -17.15 32.82
N THR A 495 -2.14 -18.05 32.79
CA THR A 495 -2.38 -19.48 32.95
C THR A 495 -2.25 -19.89 34.41
N TYR A 496 -3.21 -20.68 34.90
CA TYR A 496 -3.22 -21.20 36.26
C TYR A 496 -3.34 -22.72 36.26
N THR A 497 -2.61 -23.36 37.17
CA THR A 497 -2.84 -24.77 37.51
C THR A 497 -3.99 -24.87 38.52
N ALA A 498 -4.58 -26.07 38.66
CA ALA A 498 -5.52 -26.32 39.75
C ALA A 498 -4.93 -26.02 41.13
N THR A 499 -3.64 -26.31 41.34
CA THR A 499 -2.94 -26.01 42.59
C THR A 499 -2.90 -24.51 42.88
N ALA A 500 -2.78 -23.64 41.87
CA ALA A 500 -2.81 -22.19 42.06
C ALA A 500 -4.20 -21.64 42.47
N MET A 501 -5.24 -22.47 42.41
CA MET A 501 -6.59 -22.17 42.89
C MET A 501 -6.92 -22.93 44.19
N ASP A 502 -6.14 -23.96 44.53
CA ASP A 502 -6.20 -24.73 45.77
C ASP A 502 -5.81 -23.86 46.98
N GLY A 503 -6.37 -24.13 48.16
CA GLY A 503 -6.09 -23.37 49.38
C GLY A 503 -6.64 -21.93 49.42
N SER A 504 -7.11 -21.40 48.29
CA SER A 504 -7.73 -20.07 48.18
C SER A 504 -9.23 -20.11 48.41
N GLY A 505 -9.90 -21.21 48.06
CA GLY A 505 -11.36 -21.34 48.16
C GLY A 505 -12.13 -20.89 46.92
N TYR A 506 -11.49 -20.81 45.74
CA TYR A 506 -12.20 -20.54 44.48
C TYR A 506 -13.27 -21.59 44.19
N ILE A 507 -14.44 -21.12 43.77
CA ILE A 507 -15.56 -21.97 43.35
C ILE A 507 -15.79 -21.76 41.84
N PRO A 508 -15.82 -22.82 41.02
CA PRO A 508 -16.12 -22.72 39.59
C PRO A 508 -17.62 -22.45 39.39
N ARG A 509 -17.99 -21.48 38.53
CA ARG A 509 -19.40 -21.07 38.32
C ARG A 509 -19.66 -20.65 36.88
N TYR A 510 -20.89 -20.86 36.41
CA TYR A 510 -21.38 -20.32 35.13
C TYR A 510 -22.48 -19.29 35.36
N TYR A 511 -22.58 -18.30 34.47
CA TYR A 511 -23.65 -17.30 34.50
C TYR A 511 -25.00 -17.93 34.14
N ASN A 512 -26.06 -17.62 34.91
CA ASN A 512 -27.34 -18.32 34.77
C ASN A 512 -28.01 -18.12 33.39
N ASP A 513 -27.77 -16.99 32.73
CA ASP A 513 -28.37 -16.67 31.41
C ASP A 513 -27.38 -16.86 30.23
N VAL A 514 -26.33 -17.68 30.42
CA VAL A 514 -25.41 -18.02 29.33
C VAL A 514 -26.02 -19.07 28.38
N ILE A 515 -25.85 -18.88 27.08
CA ILE A 515 -26.21 -19.83 26.02
C ILE A 515 -24.92 -20.41 25.42
N SER A 516 -24.89 -21.73 25.21
CA SER A 516 -23.78 -22.38 24.50
C SER A 516 -23.92 -22.19 22.99
N ASP A 517 -22.80 -21.94 22.31
CA ASP A 517 -22.75 -21.84 20.85
C ASP A 517 -23.13 -23.16 20.16
N VAL A 518 -23.81 -23.08 19.01
CA VAL A 518 -24.15 -24.26 18.20
C VAL A 518 -22.89 -24.81 17.50
N VAL A 519 -22.07 -23.92 16.97
CA VAL A 519 -20.74 -24.15 16.41
C VAL A 519 -19.89 -22.94 16.77
N ASN A 520 -18.66 -23.15 17.22
CA ASN A 520 -17.75 -22.05 17.54
C ASN A 520 -17.40 -21.26 16.26
N PRO A 521 -17.45 -19.91 16.29
CA PRO A 521 -16.99 -19.11 15.16
C PRO A 521 -15.48 -19.27 14.92
N PRO A 522 -14.99 -19.05 13.69
CA PRO A 522 -13.55 -19.05 13.43
C PRO A 522 -12.87 -17.89 14.15
N THR A 523 -11.58 -18.02 14.43
CA THR A 523 -10.77 -16.93 15.00
C THR A 523 -10.23 -16.08 13.86
N MET A 524 -10.49 -14.77 13.89
CA MET A 524 -9.92 -13.83 12.92
C MET A 524 -8.41 -13.67 13.16
N ILE A 525 -7.61 -13.71 12.10
CA ILE A 525 -6.14 -13.64 12.14
C ILE A 525 -5.66 -12.29 11.63
N SER A 526 -6.02 -11.89 10.40
CA SER A 526 -5.58 -10.63 9.78
C SER A 526 -6.74 -10.01 8.99
N PRO A 527 -6.87 -8.68 8.87
CA PRO A 527 -6.18 -7.65 9.65
C PRO A 527 -6.51 -7.73 11.15
N LEU A 528 -5.54 -7.37 12.00
CA LEU A 528 -5.73 -7.32 13.45
C LEU A 528 -6.72 -6.20 13.83
N ASN A 529 -7.40 -6.35 14.98
CA ASN A 529 -8.30 -5.30 15.46
C ASN A 529 -7.53 -3.99 15.65
N THR A 530 -8.07 -2.88 15.14
CA THR A 530 -7.49 -1.52 15.12
C THR A 530 -6.18 -1.37 14.33
N GLN A 531 -5.82 -2.33 13.46
CA GLN A 531 -4.57 -2.27 12.72
C GLN A 531 -4.61 -1.17 11.65
N SER A 532 -3.65 -0.24 11.67
CA SER A 532 -3.50 0.82 10.67
C SER A 532 -2.37 0.54 9.68
N GLY A 533 -2.39 1.22 8.53
CA GLY A 533 -1.32 1.11 7.52
C GLY A 533 -1.40 -0.18 6.71
N ILE A 534 -2.59 -0.74 6.53
CA ILE A 534 -2.78 -1.96 5.74
C ILE A 534 -2.63 -1.64 4.25
N ASN A 535 -1.69 -2.29 3.58
CA ASN A 535 -1.54 -2.18 2.13
C ASN A 535 -2.81 -2.65 1.40
N ILE A 536 -3.08 -2.05 0.25
CA ILE A 536 -4.07 -2.55 -0.69
C ILE A 536 -3.30 -3.39 -1.73
N PRO A 537 -3.74 -4.61 -2.06
CA PRO A 537 -4.97 -5.27 -1.61
C PRO A 537 -4.97 -5.71 -0.14
N VAL A 538 -6.15 -5.64 0.49
CA VAL A 538 -6.31 -6.01 1.90
C VAL A 538 -6.46 -7.53 2.01
N TYR A 539 -5.53 -8.19 2.70
CA TYR A 539 -5.59 -9.64 2.95
C TYR A 539 -6.25 -9.93 4.30
N MET A 540 -7.36 -10.68 4.25
CA MET A 540 -8.14 -11.11 5.40
C MET A 540 -8.03 -12.62 5.62
N ASP A 541 -7.62 -13.03 6.82
CA ASP A 541 -7.36 -14.43 7.17
C ASP A 541 -8.07 -14.81 8.47
N TRP A 542 -8.50 -16.06 8.60
CA TRP A 542 -9.05 -16.63 9.83
C TRP A 542 -8.67 -18.11 9.99
N THR A 543 -8.86 -18.67 11.19
CA THR A 543 -8.57 -20.08 11.46
C THR A 543 -9.53 -20.99 10.73
N ASP A 544 -9.01 -22.05 10.13
CA ASP A 544 -9.84 -23.11 9.57
C ASP A 544 -10.57 -23.90 10.66
N VAL A 545 -11.84 -24.23 10.42
CA VAL A 545 -12.73 -24.97 11.31
C VAL A 545 -12.96 -26.35 10.70
N THR A 546 -12.58 -27.39 11.42
CA THR A 546 -12.67 -28.77 10.93
C THR A 546 -14.10 -29.11 10.50
N GLY A 547 -14.26 -29.50 9.24
CA GLY A 547 -15.56 -29.86 8.65
C GLY A 547 -16.38 -28.68 8.14
N ALA A 548 -15.80 -27.47 8.02
CA ALA A 548 -16.44 -26.33 7.38
C ALA A 548 -16.88 -26.65 5.94
N ASP A 549 -18.11 -26.29 5.59
CA ASP A 549 -18.62 -26.29 4.22
C ASP A 549 -18.38 -24.93 3.56
N ASN A 550 -18.69 -23.85 4.29
CA ASN A 550 -18.35 -22.52 3.83
C ASN A 550 -18.16 -21.50 4.95
N TYR A 551 -17.41 -20.44 4.64
CA TYR A 551 -17.35 -19.22 5.43
C TYR A 551 -18.15 -18.09 4.79
N ARG A 552 -18.65 -17.17 5.61
CA ARG A 552 -19.24 -15.90 5.16
C ARG A 552 -18.55 -14.72 5.82
N LEU A 553 -17.94 -13.88 4.99
CA LEU A 553 -17.19 -12.67 5.34
C LEU A 553 -18.04 -11.41 5.06
N GLN A 554 -17.96 -10.43 5.95
CA GLN A 554 -18.52 -9.10 5.73
C GLN A 554 -17.52 -8.00 6.09
N VAL A 555 -17.50 -6.92 5.31
CA VAL A 555 -16.71 -5.71 5.55
C VAL A 555 -17.61 -4.48 5.41
N SER A 556 -17.57 -3.59 6.39
CA SER A 556 -18.44 -2.42 6.53
C SER A 556 -17.63 -1.15 6.81
N THR A 557 -18.10 0.01 6.36
CA THR A 557 -17.56 1.33 6.74
C THR A 557 -18.09 1.81 8.10
N SER A 558 -19.03 1.08 8.71
CA SER A 558 -19.61 1.41 10.01
C SER A 558 -19.76 0.17 10.90
N LEU A 559 -19.50 0.34 12.20
CA LEU A 559 -19.76 -0.68 13.22
C LEU A 559 -21.26 -0.85 13.53
N SER A 560 -22.06 0.18 13.23
CA SER A 560 -23.49 0.20 13.57
C SER A 560 -24.26 -0.90 12.84
N GLY A 561 -25.23 -1.50 13.53
CA GLY A 561 -26.10 -2.54 12.98
C GLY A 561 -25.53 -3.96 13.02
N TRP A 562 -24.33 -4.17 13.56
CA TRP A 562 -23.79 -5.52 13.75
C TRP A 562 -24.55 -6.31 14.82
N THR A 563 -24.82 -7.59 14.55
CA THR A 563 -25.30 -8.56 15.55
C THR A 563 -24.63 -9.93 15.35
N ALA A 564 -24.51 -10.72 16.42
CA ALA A 564 -23.92 -12.06 16.34
C ALA A 564 -24.67 -12.99 15.35
N ALA A 565 -25.98 -12.85 15.20
CA ALA A 565 -26.76 -13.69 14.28
C ALA A 565 -26.58 -13.30 12.80
N ASN A 566 -26.52 -12.00 12.52
CA ASN A 566 -26.69 -11.45 11.17
C ASN A 566 -25.45 -10.73 10.62
N GLY A 567 -24.44 -10.48 11.44
CA GLY A 567 -23.33 -9.62 11.06
C GLY A 567 -23.85 -8.19 10.88
N PHE A 568 -23.33 -7.47 9.88
CA PHE A 568 -23.73 -6.09 9.55
C PHE A 568 -25.00 -5.99 8.68
N THR A 569 -25.66 -7.09 8.32
CA THR A 569 -26.90 -7.04 7.53
C THR A 569 -27.93 -8.05 8.02
N SER A 570 -29.17 -7.60 8.21
CA SER A 570 -30.32 -8.47 8.51
C SER A 570 -31.00 -9.05 7.25
N LEU A 571 -30.51 -8.74 6.05
CA LEU A 571 -31.09 -9.12 4.76
C LEU A 571 -30.07 -9.93 3.93
N ALA A 572 -30.56 -10.66 2.93
CA ALA A 572 -29.70 -11.42 2.02
C ALA A 572 -28.72 -10.51 1.25
N ASP A 573 -29.09 -9.24 1.04
CA ASP A 573 -28.31 -8.19 0.41
C ASP A 573 -27.89 -7.08 1.42
N PRO A 574 -26.68 -6.51 1.26
CA PRO A 574 -26.09 -5.57 2.22
C PRO A 574 -26.80 -4.19 2.31
N THR A 575 -26.67 -3.53 3.47
CA THR A 575 -26.97 -2.11 3.66
C THR A 575 -25.95 -1.23 2.92
N SER A 576 -26.19 0.09 2.80
CA SER A 576 -25.27 1.01 2.11
C SER A 576 -23.86 1.09 2.70
N THR A 577 -23.63 0.60 3.92
CA THR A 577 -22.32 0.63 4.60
C THR A 577 -21.51 -0.65 4.39
N VAL A 578 -22.13 -1.75 3.96
CA VAL A 578 -21.46 -3.05 3.83
C VAL A 578 -20.93 -3.20 2.40
N LEU A 579 -19.62 -3.11 2.27
CA LEU A 579 -18.90 -3.13 0.99
C LEU A 579 -18.62 -4.55 0.52
N VAL A 580 -18.27 -5.45 1.45
CA VAL A 580 -18.05 -6.88 1.16
C VAL A 580 -19.09 -7.70 1.92
N ASN A 581 -19.75 -8.62 1.24
CA ASN A 581 -20.66 -9.62 1.82
C ASN A 581 -20.52 -10.94 1.05
N LYS A 582 -19.43 -11.68 1.29
CA LYS A 582 -18.93 -12.75 0.44
C LYS A 582 -18.98 -14.12 1.14
N THR A 583 -19.26 -15.16 0.37
CA THR A 583 -19.07 -16.56 0.78
C THR A 583 -17.82 -17.12 0.10
N THR A 584 -16.84 -17.62 0.87
CA THR A 584 -15.51 -18.05 0.34
C THR A 584 -15.37 -19.57 0.14
N GLY A 585 -16.47 -20.33 0.29
CA GLY A 585 -16.37 -21.79 0.35
C GLY A 585 -15.52 -22.22 1.54
N THR A 586 -14.69 -23.25 1.38
CA THR A 586 -13.86 -23.81 2.47
C THR A 586 -12.53 -23.07 2.69
N VAL A 587 -12.26 -22.00 1.96
CA VAL A 587 -10.99 -21.26 2.07
C VAL A 587 -11.08 -20.28 3.24
N SER A 588 -10.05 -20.27 4.09
CA SER A 588 -9.99 -19.45 5.31
C SER A 588 -9.23 -18.14 5.13
N ASP A 589 -9.14 -17.66 3.89
CA ASP A 589 -8.52 -16.39 3.49
C ASP A 589 -9.36 -15.66 2.42
N TYR A 590 -9.13 -14.36 2.27
CA TYR A 590 -9.73 -13.49 1.26
C TYR A 590 -8.85 -12.27 0.96
N ALA A 591 -8.52 -12.06 -0.32
CA ALA A 591 -7.82 -10.86 -0.78
C ALA A 591 -8.83 -9.86 -1.38
N TRP A 592 -9.02 -8.72 -0.71
CA TRP A 592 -9.87 -7.63 -1.20
C TRP A 592 -9.04 -6.72 -2.11
N ALA A 593 -9.09 -7.03 -3.42
CA ALA A 593 -8.18 -6.47 -4.42
C ALA A 593 -8.86 -5.90 -5.69
N PHE A 594 -10.08 -6.36 -6.04
CA PHE A 594 -10.70 -6.05 -7.33
C PHE A 594 -12.23 -5.96 -7.24
N LEU A 595 -12.85 -5.26 -8.21
CA LEU A 595 -14.28 -5.33 -8.48
C LEU A 595 -14.61 -6.73 -9.05
N GLU A 596 -14.84 -7.71 -8.19
CA GLU A 596 -15.49 -8.96 -8.61
C GLU A 596 -17.00 -8.72 -8.73
N THR A 597 -17.64 -9.30 -9.75
CA THR A 597 -19.11 -9.27 -9.90
C THR A 597 -19.80 -9.64 -8.59
N GLY A 598 -20.53 -8.68 -7.99
CA GLY A 598 -21.26 -8.85 -6.73
C GLY A 598 -20.53 -8.37 -5.46
N VAL A 599 -19.35 -7.76 -5.56
CA VAL A 599 -18.63 -7.12 -4.44
C VAL A 599 -18.65 -5.60 -4.63
N GLY A 600 -19.08 -4.85 -3.61
CA GLY A 600 -19.19 -3.40 -3.65
C GLY A 600 -17.84 -2.74 -3.37
N THR A 601 -17.40 -1.86 -4.28
CA THR A 601 -16.30 -0.88 -4.13
C THR A 601 -14.90 -1.42 -3.75
N LEU A 602 -13.84 -0.80 -4.29
CA LEU A 602 -12.46 -1.08 -3.90
C LEU A 602 -12.16 -0.54 -2.49
N PRO A 603 -11.21 -1.13 -1.74
CA PRO A 603 -10.70 -0.49 -0.53
C PRO A 603 -10.11 0.88 -0.89
N MET A 604 -10.46 1.90 -0.12
CA MET A 604 -9.95 3.25 -0.28
C MET A 604 -8.72 3.44 0.63
N PRO A 605 -7.67 4.15 0.20
CA PRO A 605 -6.55 4.55 1.05
C PRO A 605 -7.03 5.35 2.28
N ASN A 606 -6.25 5.28 3.37
CA ASN A 606 -6.51 6.01 4.62
C ASN A 606 -7.95 5.88 5.17
N THR A 607 -8.59 4.72 4.98
CA THR A 607 -9.99 4.50 5.36
C THR A 607 -10.12 3.38 6.37
N THR A 608 -10.92 3.59 7.41
CA THR A 608 -11.19 2.60 8.44
C THR A 608 -12.40 1.73 8.07
N TYR A 609 -12.21 0.41 8.12
CA TYR A 609 -13.22 -0.59 7.86
C TYR A 609 -13.42 -1.49 9.07
N TYR A 610 -14.60 -2.12 9.16
CA TYR A 610 -14.96 -3.12 10.16
C TYR A 610 -15.28 -4.44 9.47
N TRP A 611 -14.76 -5.56 9.95
CA TRP A 611 -14.98 -6.86 9.32
C TRP A 611 -15.34 -7.95 10.32
N THR A 612 -16.10 -8.93 9.85
CA THR A 612 -16.63 -10.07 10.63
C THR A 612 -16.78 -11.29 9.74
N VAL A 613 -16.68 -12.49 10.33
CA VAL A 613 -16.77 -13.77 9.61
C VAL A 613 -17.58 -14.79 10.41
N ARG A 614 -18.24 -15.72 9.72
CA ARG A 614 -18.86 -16.91 10.33
C ARG A 614 -18.59 -18.16 9.51
N VAL A 615 -18.81 -19.33 10.10
CA VAL A 615 -18.67 -20.63 9.45
C VAL A 615 -19.97 -21.43 9.44
N ASN A 616 -20.20 -22.21 8.39
CA ASN A 616 -21.23 -23.23 8.34
C ASN A 616 -20.59 -24.62 8.33
N VAL A 617 -21.01 -25.50 9.24
CA VAL A 617 -20.53 -26.89 9.36
C VAL A 617 -21.72 -27.84 9.14
N PRO A 618 -21.69 -28.71 8.12
CA PRO A 618 -22.79 -29.61 7.81
C PRO A 618 -23.17 -30.51 8.99
N GLY A 619 -24.47 -30.61 9.26
CA GLY A 619 -25.02 -31.48 10.30
C GLY A 619 -24.91 -30.95 11.74
N THR A 620 -24.05 -29.96 12.00
CA THR A 620 -23.93 -29.31 13.31
C THR A 620 -24.55 -27.91 13.33
N GLY A 621 -24.53 -27.19 12.21
CA GLY A 621 -25.20 -25.90 12.04
C GLY A 621 -24.26 -24.77 11.61
N THR A 622 -24.73 -23.54 11.75
CA THR A 622 -23.96 -22.32 11.43
C THR A 622 -23.53 -21.65 12.72
N SER A 623 -22.27 -21.21 12.79
CA SER A 623 -21.80 -20.39 13.90
C SER A 623 -22.46 -19.01 13.88
N VAL A 624 -22.39 -18.32 15.02
CA VAL A 624 -22.56 -16.86 15.02
C VAL A 624 -21.44 -16.18 14.23
N TYR A 625 -21.64 -14.92 13.87
CA TYR A 625 -20.58 -14.04 13.38
C TYR A 625 -19.60 -13.71 14.51
N THR A 626 -18.32 -13.63 14.17
CA THR A 626 -17.29 -13.11 15.06
C THR A 626 -17.58 -11.66 15.43
N HIS A 627 -17.22 -11.25 16.65
CA HIS A 627 -17.30 -9.83 17.01
C HIS A 627 -16.43 -9.00 16.03
N PRO A 628 -16.89 -7.84 15.52
CA PRO A 628 -16.18 -7.12 14.48
C PRO A 628 -14.77 -6.68 14.88
N ARG A 629 -13.85 -6.73 13.93
CA ARG A 629 -12.54 -6.08 14.02
C ARG A 629 -12.49 -4.86 13.12
N SER A 630 -11.82 -3.80 13.54
CA SER A 630 -11.52 -2.65 12.69
C SER A 630 -10.10 -2.70 12.10
N PHE A 631 -9.86 -2.06 10.95
CA PHE A 631 -8.53 -1.79 10.41
C PHE A 631 -8.55 -0.54 9.52
N THR A 632 -7.40 0.10 9.32
CA THR A 632 -7.23 1.29 8.48
C THR A 632 -6.19 1.02 7.40
N THR A 633 -6.54 1.28 6.14
CA THR A 633 -5.64 1.14 4.99
C THR A 633 -4.50 2.16 5.00
N LEU A 634 -3.40 1.85 4.32
CA LEU A 634 -2.27 2.76 4.13
C LEU A 634 -2.73 3.99 3.36
N ALA A 635 -2.18 5.16 3.70
CA ALA A 635 -2.35 6.38 2.93
C ALA A 635 -1.53 6.31 1.64
N ASP A 636 -2.09 6.81 0.55
CA ASP A 636 -1.40 6.91 -0.73
C ASP A 636 -1.06 8.37 -1.01
N ASN A 637 0.24 8.66 -1.10
CA ASN A 637 0.78 10.02 -1.24
C ASN A 637 1.58 10.19 -2.54
N GLU A 638 1.61 9.19 -3.43
CA GLU A 638 2.33 9.27 -4.70
C GLU A 638 1.32 9.53 -5.81
N ALA A 639 1.55 10.56 -6.62
CA ALA A 639 0.65 10.87 -7.73
C ALA A 639 0.81 9.89 -8.90
N PRO A 640 -0.28 9.56 -9.62
CA PRO A 640 -0.21 8.72 -10.81
C PRO A 640 0.51 9.45 -11.96
N THR A 641 0.94 8.69 -12.96
CA THR A 641 1.61 9.21 -14.17
C THR A 641 0.87 8.79 -15.44
N THR A 642 1.00 9.59 -16.49
CA THR A 642 0.33 9.37 -17.78
C THR A 642 1.21 9.84 -18.94
N SER A 643 1.00 9.29 -20.13
CA SER A 643 1.61 9.74 -21.38
C SER A 643 0.65 9.54 -22.55
N ILE A 644 0.81 10.35 -23.61
CA ILE A 644 -0.03 10.34 -24.81
C ILE A 644 0.82 9.96 -26.02
N SER A 645 0.31 9.07 -26.86
CA SER A 645 0.89 8.69 -28.15
C SER A 645 -0.09 8.95 -29.29
N VAL A 646 0.38 9.69 -30.30
CA VAL A 646 -0.33 10.14 -31.50
C VAL A 646 0.64 10.16 -32.69
N ASN A 647 0.15 10.08 -33.93
CA ASN A 647 1.04 10.22 -35.10
C ASN A 647 1.49 11.68 -35.29
N GLU A 648 2.55 11.86 -36.09
CA GLU A 648 3.09 13.18 -36.38
C GLU A 648 2.12 14.05 -37.20
N TRP A 649 1.41 13.45 -38.17
CA TRP A 649 0.40 14.07 -39.03
C TRP A 649 -0.84 13.19 -39.13
N GLU A 650 -2.01 13.81 -39.10
CA GLU A 650 -3.30 13.13 -39.25
C GLU A 650 -4.12 13.77 -40.38
N THR A 651 -4.65 12.93 -41.28
CA THR A 651 -5.49 13.35 -42.43
C THR A 651 -6.97 12.99 -42.24
N ALA A 652 -7.31 12.25 -41.19
CA ALA A 652 -8.64 11.73 -40.88
C ALA A 652 -8.76 11.42 -39.38
N ASN A 653 -9.93 10.96 -38.92
CA ASN A 653 -10.12 10.52 -37.54
C ASN A 653 -9.01 9.56 -37.10
N PHE A 654 -8.49 9.76 -35.90
CA PHE A 654 -7.33 9.03 -35.39
C PHE A 654 -7.53 8.59 -33.94
N SER A 655 -6.68 7.67 -33.49
CA SER A 655 -6.70 7.16 -32.12
C SER A 655 -5.63 7.86 -31.29
N ALA A 656 -6.01 8.39 -30.12
CA ALA A 656 -5.10 8.86 -29.10
C ALA A 656 -4.92 7.76 -28.05
N GLU A 657 -3.70 7.25 -27.95
CA GLU A 657 -3.36 6.16 -27.01
C GLU A 657 -2.75 6.73 -25.74
N PHE A 658 -3.17 6.20 -24.59
CA PHE A 658 -2.72 6.63 -23.27
C PHE A 658 -2.03 5.49 -22.53
N THR A 659 -0.87 5.77 -21.94
CA THR A 659 -0.19 4.85 -21.01
C THR A 659 -0.20 5.46 -19.63
N ASP A 660 -0.94 4.83 -18.71
CA ASP A 660 -1.18 5.30 -17.36
C ASP A 660 -0.59 4.32 -16.33
N GLU A 661 0.12 4.84 -15.33
CA GLU A 661 0.76 4.05 -14.28
C GLU A 661 0.52 4.68 -12.90
N ASP A 662 0.40 3.84 -11.87
CA ASP A 662 0.25 4.24 -10.49
C ASP A 662 0.80 3.17 -9.53
N ASN A 663 1.16 3.56 -8.30
CA ASN A 663 1.67 2.64 -7.29
C ASN A 663 0.58 1.71 -6.71
N MET A 664 -0.68 2.15 -6.71
CA MET A 664 -1.81 1.44 -6.11
C MET A 664 -2.94 1.23 -7.12
N ALA A 665 -3.67 2.29 -7.47
CA ALA A 665 -4.77 2.23 -8.44
C ALA A 665 -5.24 3.63 -8.87
N ILE A 666 -5.52 3.75 -10.18
CA ILE A 666 -6.11 4.96 -10.77
C ILE A 666 -7.63 4.96 -10.58
N LYS A 667 -8.17 6.02 -9.96
CA LYS A 667 -9.61 6.28 -9.74
C LYS A 667 -10.26 6.84 -10.99
N ASN A 668 -9.78 7.99 -11.49
CA ASN A 668 -10.36 8.70 -12.63
C ASN A 668 -9.32 8.99 -13.71
N ARG A 669 -9.75 9.01 -14.98
CA ARG A 669 -8.94 9.34 -16.15
C ARG A 669 -9.67 10.40 -16.96
N PHE A 670 -9.11 11.60 -17.08
CA PHE A 670 -9.76 12.71 -17.79
C PHE A 670 -8.97 13.13 -19.02
N TYR A 671 -9.68 13.61 -20.05
CA TYR A 671 -9.06 14.25 -21.20
C TYR A 671 -9.89 15.40 -21.76
N LEU A 672 -9.21 16.25 -22.52
CA LEU A 672 -9.74 17.41 -23.22
C LEU A 672 -9.10 17.49 -24.59
N VAL A 673 -9.92 17.51 -25.63
CA VAL A 673 -9.48 17.85 -26.99
C VAL A 673 -9.78 19.32 -27.25
N SER A 674 -8.74 20.07 -27.61
CA SER A 674 -8.82 21.47 -28.02
C SER A 674 -8.28 21.63 -29.44
N ASP A 675 -8.81 22.60 -30.17
CA ASP A 675 -8.42 22.91 -31.54
C ASP A 675 -8.09 24.39 -31.72
N PHE A 676 -7.15 24.68 -32.61
CA PHE A 676 -6.67 26.03 -32.87
C PHE A 676 -7.43 26.64 -34.04
N ASN A 677 -8.23 27.68 -33.78
CA ASN A 677 -9.04 28.33 -34.81
C ASN A 677 -8.25 29.35 -35.67
N GLY A 678 -6.92 29.40 -35.52
CA GLY A 678 -6.03 30.38 -36.14
C GLY A 678 -5.66 31.55 -35.23
N THR A 679 -6.38 31.76 -34.13
CA THR A 679 -6.13 32.85 -33.17
C THR A 679 -6.00 32.34 -31.73
N GLU A 680 -6.81 31.38 -31.33
CA GLU A 680 -6.90 30.87 -29.96
C GLU A 680 -7.25 29.38 -29.94
N TRP A 681 -6.93 28.72 -28.83
CA TRP A 681 -7.28 27.33 -28.57
C TRP A 681 -8.69 27.26 -27.99
N LYS A 682 -9.61 26.62 -28.69
CA LYS A 682 -10.98 26.37 -28.23
C LYS A 682 -11.23 24.88 -28.17
N ALA A 683 -12.43 24.49 -27.76
CA ALA A 683 -12.85 23.10 -27.78
C ALA A 683 -14.26 22.98 -28.37
N ASN A 684 -14.65 21.78 -28.75
CA ASN A 684 -15.99 21.53 -29.25
C ASN A 684 -16.96 21.28 -28.08
N THR A 685 -17.80 22.27 -27.80
CA THR A 685 -18.78 22.26 -26.72
C THR A 685 -19.89 21.25 -26.89
N ASP A 686 -20.18 20.84 -28.13
CA ASP A 686 -21.21 19.86 -28.42
C ASP A 686 -20.80 18.44 -28.00
N LEU A 687 -19.49 18.21 -27.82
CA LEU A 687 -18.89 16.96 -27.35
C LEU A 687 -18.53 17.02 -25.85
N GLY A 688 -19.00 18.02 -25.13
CA GLY A 688 -18.74 18.16 -23.69
C GLY A 688 -17.36 18.67 -23.31
N PHE A 689 -16.59 19.17 -24.28
CA PHE A 689 -15.32 19.84 -24.03
C PHE A 689 -15.46 21.35 -23.98
N PHE A 690 -14.69 21.99 -23.11
CA PHE A 690 -14.57 23.45 -23.08
C PHE A 690 -13.13 23.84 -22.80
N ASN A 691 -12.62 24.86 -23.50
CA ASN A 691 -11.30 25.43 -23.25
C ASN A 691 -11.34 26.94 -23.49
N GLU A 692 -11.00 27.70 -22.46
CA GLU A 692 -10.89 29.14 -22.52
C GLU A 692 -9.62 29.61 -21.80
N GLU A 693 -8.77 30.33 -22.56
CA GLU A 693 -7.49 30.91 -22.12
C GLU A 693 -7.53 32.45 -22.20
N TYR A 694 -8.68 33.04 -22.54
CA TYR A 694 -8.98 34.49 -22.53
C TYR A 694 -8.02 35.37 -23.35
N ALA A 695 -7.47 34.84 -24.45
CA ALA A 695 -6.80 35.65 -25.47
C ALA A 695 -7.75 36.71 -26.08
N SER A 696 -9.03 36.35 -26.21
CA SER A 696 -10.13 37.24 -26.54
C SER A 696 -11.41 36.80 -25.82
N LEU A 697 -12.40 37.69 -25.66
CA LEU A 697 -13.70 37.29 -25.11
C LEU A 697 -14.53 36.69 -26.25
N GLY A 698 -14.56 35.36 -26.30
CA GLY A 698 -15.24 34.62 -27.36
C GLY A 698 -16.76 34.83 -27.37
N ALA A 699 -17.38 34.56 -28.51
CA ALA A 699 -18.83 34.71 -28.73
C ALA A 699 -19.66 33.64 -27.99
N GLU A 700 -19.02 32.58 -27.49
CA GLU A 700 -19.60 31.52 -26.68
C GLU A 700 -20.08 31.99 -25.30
N TRP A 701 -19.56 33.12 -24.80
CA TRP A 701 -19.97 33.69 -23.52
C TRP A 701 -21.19 34.59 -23.66
N VAL A 702 -22.25 34.25 -22.92
CA VAL A 702 -23.48 35.02 -22.86
C VAL A 702 -23.59 35.73 -21.51
N ASN A 703 -23.55 37.06 -21.52
CA ASN A 703 -23.74 37.90 -20.34
C ASN A 703 -25.24 38.21 -20.13
N ILE A 704 -25.81 37.68 -19.06
CA ILE A 704 -27.19 37.98 -18.63
C ILE A 704 -27.21 39.08 -17.56
N SER A 705 -26.25 39.08 -16.63
CA SER A 705 -26.14 40.10 -15.58
C SER A 705 -24.72 40.26 -15.01
N GLY A 706 -24.40 41.48 -14.58
CA GLY A 706 -23.08 41.89 -14.09
C GLY A 706 -22.27 42.65 -15.14
N THR A 707 -21.15 43.22 -14.71
CA THR A 707 -20.21 43.94 -15.58
C THR A 707 -19.00 43.07 -15.83
N TRP A 708 -18.87 42.53 -17.03
CA TRP A 708 -17.84 41.56 -17.42
C TRP A 708 -16.96 42.13 -18.53
N ALA A 709 -15.64 42.04 -18.37
CA ALA A 709 -14.67 42.46 -19.38
C ALA A 709 -13.33 41.74 -19.19
N LEU A 710 -12.53 41.64 -20.25
CA LEU A 710 -11.15 41.20 -20.11
C LEU A 710 -10.30 42.29 -19.45
N THR A 711 -9.51 41.91 -18.47
CA THR A 711 -8.53 42.77 -17.79
C THR A 711 -7.28 41.94 -17.52
N ASP A 712 -6.14 42.40 -18.02
CA ASP A 712 -4.82 41.75 -17.84
C ASP A 712 -4.81 40.24 -18.19
N GLY A 713 -5.52 39.85 -19.26
CA GLY A 713 -5.57 38.46 -19.74
C GLY A 713 -6.54 37.55 -18.98
N ALA A 714 -7.38 38.08 -18.09
CA ALA A 714 -8.39 37.32 -17.36
C ALA A 714 -9.78 37.95 -17.50
N LEU A 715 -10.83 37.14 -17.36
CA LEU A 715 -12.21 37.62 -17.32
C LEU A 715 -12.52 38.22 -15.96
N ASN A 716 -12.74 39.53 -15.93
CA ASN A 716 -13.06 40.30 -14.74
C ASN A 716 -14.56 40.57 -14.65
N GLN A 717 -15.16 40.22 -13.53
CA GLN A 717 -16.46 40.72 -13.08
C GLN A 717 -16.23 41.84 -12.05
N ALA A 718 -16.71 43.05 -12.37
CA ALA A 718 -16.44 44.25 -11.57
C ALA A 718 -17.68 44.84 -10.86
N ASP A 719 -18.85 44.24 -11.02
CA ASP A 719 -20.09 44.72 -10.40
C ASP A 719 -20.23 44.21 -8.96
N GLU A 720 -19.55 44.89 -8.03
CA GLU A 720 -19.58 44.57 -6.59
C GLU A 720 -20.95 44.80 -5.94
N ALA A 721 -21.88 45.49 -6.60
CA ALA A 721 -23.23 45.73 -6.06
C ALA A 721 -24.16 44.52 -6.26
N SER A 722 -23.87 43.67 -7.24
CA SER A 722 -24.67 42.48 -7.53
C SER A 722 -24.36 41.32 -6.57
N SER A 723 -25.41 40.58 -6.19
CA SER A 723 -25.31 39.35 -5.40
C SER A 723 -25.62 38.08 -6.22
N ASN A 724 -25.93 38.24 -7.51
CA ASN A 724 -26.30 37.17 -8.43
C ASN A 724 -25.99 37.58 -9.89
N THR A 725 -24.71 37.62 -10.23
CA THR A 725 -24.30 37.79 -11.63
C THR A 725 -24.52 36.52 -12.45
N ASN A 726 -24.60 36.64 -13.77
CA ASN A 726 -24.75 35.52 -14.68
C ASN A 726 -24.01 35.75 -15.99
N MET A 727 -22.99 34.94 -16.21
CA MET A 727 -22.23 34.81 -17.45
C MET A 727 -22.09 33.32 -17.72
N TYR A 728 -22.58 32.81 -18.84
CA TYR A 728 -22.59 31.36 -19.12
C TYR A 728 -22.05 31.03 -20.50
N ALA A 729 -21.62 29.78 -20.65
CA ALA A 729 -21.26 29.19 -21.94
C ALA A 729 -21.97 27.84 -22.08
N ASN A 730 -22.37 27.51 -23.30
CA ASN A 730 -23.01 26.23 -23.60
C ASN A 730 -21.95 25.12 -23.67
N VAL A 731 -22.19 24.00 -23.00
CA VAL A 731 -21.38 22.77 -22.98
C VAL A 731 -22.31 21.58 -22.76
N THR A 732 -22.44 20.71 -23.76
CA THR A 732 -23.28 19.51 -23.68
C THR A 732 -22.72 18.53 -22.66
N GLN A 733 -23.54 18.08 -21.71
CA GLN A 733 -23.12 17.18 -20.63
C GLN A 733 -24.17 16.07 -20.44
N THR A 734 -23.72 14.83 -20.32
CA THR A 734 -24.53 13.61 -20.33
C THR A 734 -24.20 12.67 -19.17
N GLY A 735 -25.12 11.79 -18.82
CA GLY A 735 -25.02 10.97 -17.60
C GLY A 735 -24.11 9.76 -17.72
N ASP A 736 -23.57 9.46 -18.89
CA ASP A 736 -22.64 8.38 -19.17
C ASP A 736 -21.16 8.77 -18.96
N HIS A 737 -20.90 10.04 -18.65
CA HIS A 737 -19.57 10.58 -18.45
C HIS A 737 -19.34 11.13 -17.04
N ILE A 738 -18.09 11.08 -16.58
CA ILE A 738 -17.64 11.80 -15.38
C ILE A 738 -16.95 13.08 -15.85
N TYR A 739 -17.38 14.23 -15.31
CA TYR A 739 -16.86 15.54 -15.72
C TYR A 739 -15.87 16.09 -14.70
N MET A 740 -14.83 16.72 -15.21
CA MET A 740 -13.91 17.54 -14.41
C MET A 740 -13.91 18.98 -14.94
N TYR A 741 -14.27 19.91 -14.07
CA TYR A 741 -14.28 21.35 -14.34
C TYR A 741 -13.08 21.97 -13.65
N THR A 742 -12.27 22.74 -14.37
CA THR A 742 -11.10 23.43 -13.80
C THR A 742 -11.12 24.90 -14.17
N TRP A 743 -10.78 25.77 -13.24
CA TRP A 743 -10.58 27.18 -13.51
C TRP A 743 -9.65 27.82 -12.48
N LYS A 744 -9.02 28.93 -12.84
CA LYS A 744 -8.34 29.82 -11.90
C LYS A 744 -9.30 30.90 -11.44
N MET A 745 -9.24 31.24 -10.16
CA MET A 745 -10.08 32.28 -9.59
C MET A 745 -9.34 33.17 -8.61
N LYS A 746 -9.63 34.47 -8.64
CA LYS A 746 -9.15 35.46 -7.66
C LYS A 746 -10.30 36.36 -7.24
N ILE A 747 -10.67 36.29 -5.96
CA ILE A 747 -11.77 37.08 -5.38
C ILE A 747 -11.18 38.26 -4.61
N GLY A 748 -11.64 39.47 -4.91
CA GLY A 748 -11.24 40.72 -4.27
C GLY A 748 -12.41 41.70 -4.16
N GLY A 749 -12.08 43.00 -4.19
CA GLY A 749 -13.06 44.08 -4.05
C GLY A 749 -13.34 44.48 -2.59
N THR A 750 -14.19 45.48 -2.44
CA THR A 750 -14.47 46.21 -1.19
C THR A 750 -15.78 45.83 -0.49
N GLY A 751 -16.64 45.04 -1.14
CA GLY A 751 -17.90 44.59 -0.57
C GLY A 751 -17.75 43.71 0.68
N THR A 752 -18.87 43.50 1.38
CA THR A 752 -18.98 42.58 2.52
C THR A 752 -19.75 41.33 2.08
N ASN A 753 -19.32 40.13 2.51
CA ASN A 753 -19.85 38.82 2.07
C ASN A 753 -19.44 38.46 0.62
N ARG A 754 -18.18 38.74 0.27
CA ARG A 754 -17.56 38.46 -1.02
C ARG A 754 -17.53 36.95 -1.28
N ARG A 755 -18.04 36.54 -2.44
CA ARG A 755 -18.11 35.14 -2.85
C ARG A 755 -18.19 35.01 -4.36
N ALA A 756 -17.53 33.99 -4.90
CA ALA A 756 -17.57 33.71 -6.33
C ALA A 756 -17.39 32.22 -6.58
N GLY A 757 -17.88 31.77 -7.72
CA GLY A 757 -17.91 30.36 -8.05
C GLY A 757 -18.52 30.08 -9.41
N ILE A 758 -18.92 28.83 -9.61
CA ILE A 758 -19.43 28.32 -10.88
C ILE A 758 -20.63 27.40 -10.64
N TYR A 759 -21.59 27.48 -11.55
CA TYR A 759 -22.59 26.46 -11.79
C TYR A 759 -22.05 25.48 -12.82
N ILE A 760 -22.12 24.21 -12.48
CA ILE A 760 -21.81 23.09 -13.37
C ILE A 760 -23.09 22.32 -13.67
N PHE A 761 -23.06 21.56 -14.76
CA PHE A 761 -24.13 20.63 -15.14
C PHE A 761 -25.52 21.30 -15.13
N SER A 762 -25.62 22.51 -15.73
CA SER A 762 -26.87 23.26 -15.84
C SER A 762 -27.65 22.92 -17.09
N ASP A 763 -28.95 22.68 -16.97
CA ASP A 763 -29.86 22.41 -18.10
C ASP A 763 -30.48 23.68 -18.74
N ASP A 764 -30.56 24.78 -17.99
CA ASP A 764 -30.94 26.10 -18.49
C ASP A 764 -30.20 27.20 -17.71
N ALA A 765 -29.04 27.60 -18.22
CA ALA A 765 -28.20 28.61 -17.58
C ALA A 765 -28.74 30.06 -17.71
N SER A 766 -29.79 30.28 -18.50
CA SER A 766 -30.40 31.60 -18.66
C SER A 766 -31.29 32.00 -17.46
N MET A 767 -31.75 31.01 -16.69
CA MET A 767 -32.60 31.19 -15.51
C MET A 767 -31.81 31.78 -14.33
N LEU A 768 -32.52 32.30 -13.31
CA LEU A 768 -31.91 33.06 -12.21
C LEU A 768 -30.94 32.23 -11.37
N GLN A 769 -31.26 30.96 -11.18
CA GLN A 769 -30.51 29.95 -10.44
C GLN A 769 -30.06 28.79 -11.34
N ARG A 770 -30.05 28.98 -12.67
CA ARG A 770 -29.54 28.00 -13.65
C ARG A 770 -30.36 26.70 -13.63
N ASN A 771 -31.65 26.83 -13.33
CA ASN A 771 -32.65 25.77 -13.28
C ASN A 771 -32.21 24.51 -12.52
N ASN A 772 -31.93 23.38 -13.17
CA ASN A 772 -31.37 22.18 -12.53
C ASN A 772 -29.85 22.17 -12.72
N SER A 773 -29.11 22.31 -11.62
CA SER A 773 -27.65 22.49 -11.65
C SER A 773 -27.00 22.33 -10.28
N TYR A 774 -25.67 22.33 -10.24
CA TYR A 774 -24.89 22.37 -9.00
C TYR A 774 -24.03 23.62 -8.96
N MET A 775 -24.04 24.34 -7.84
CA MET A 775 -23.24 25.56 -7.67
C MET A 775 -22.19 25.36 -6.59
N ILE A 776 -20.94 25.62 -6.94
CA ILE A 776 -19.81 25.57 -6.02
C ILE A 776 -19.37 27.00 -5.74
N TYR A 777 -19.41 27.38 -4.48
CA TYR A 777 -19.16 28.75 -4.03
C TYR A 777 -17.99 28.82 -3.06
N TYR A 778 -17.07 29.73 -3.30
CA TYR A 778 -15.99 30.05 -2.38
C TYR A 778 -16.24 31.42 -1.75
N ARG A 779 -16.23 31.47 -0.41
CA ARG A 779 -16.47 32.70 0.36
C ARG A 779 -15.18 33.18 1.02
N VAL A 780 -14.65 34.29 0.52
CA VAL A 780 -13.40 34.87 1.06
C VAL A 780 -13.58 35.47 2.46
N ASP A 781 -14.76 36.00 2.77
CA ASP A 781 -15.00 36.64 4.08
C ASP A 781 -15.40 35.63 5.17
N ASN A 782 -15.91 34.47 4.78
CA ASN A 782 -16.34 33.41 5.69
C ASN A 782 -15.34 32.26 5.77
N ASN A 783 -14.38 32.17 4.83
CA ASN A 783 -13.46 31.05 4.72
C ASN A 783 -14.21 29.71 4.58
N THR A 784 -15.19 29.66 3.68
CA THR A 784 -15.94 28.42 3.40
C THR A 784 -16.06 28.10 1.91
N CYS A 785 -16.07 26.80 1.60
CA CYS A 785 -16.53 26.22 0.34
C CYS A 785 -17.95 25.69 0.54
N GLN A 786 -18.86 26.03 -0.37
CA GLN A 786 -20.27 25.63 -0.28
C GLN A 786 -20.70 24.94 -1.56
N ILE A 787 -21.32 23.77 -1.43
CA ILE A 787 -22.02 23.10 -2.54
C ILE A 787 -23.52 23.38 -2.39
N TYR A 788 -24.15 23.83 -3.47
CA TYR A 788 -25.60 23.99 -3.57
C TYR A 788 -26.14 23.09 -4.68
N LYS A 789 -27.32 22.52 -4.47
CA LYS A 789 -28.16 21.96 -5.54
C LYS A 789 -29.19 23.00 -5.94
N SER A 790 -29.33 23.26 -7.23
CA SER A 790 -30.47 23.97 -7.79
C SER A 790 -31.44 22.96 -8.40
N THR A 791 -32.70 23.00 -8.00
CA THR A 791 -33.77 22.18 -8.56
C THR A 791 -34.94 23.09 -8.93
N ALA A 792 -35.36 23.04 -10.20
CA ALA A 792 -36.43 23.91 -10.71
C ALA A 792 -36.23 25.41 -10.36
N ASP A 793 -35.00 25.89 -10.55
CA ASP A 793 -34.57 27.28 -10.30
C ASP A 793 -34.61 27.71 -8.82
N ASN A 794 -34.52 26.76 -7.89
CA ASN A 794 -34.45 27.02 -6.46
C ASN A 794 -33.22 26.34 -5.84
N ILE A 795 -32.45 27.08 -5.04
CA ILE A 795 -31.18 26.62 -4.49
C ILE A 795 -31.30 26.17 -3.04
N GLU A 796 -30.63 25.06 -2.72
CA GLU A 796 -30.47 24.53 -1.36
C GLU A 796 -29.00 24.24 -1.10
N ILE A 797 -28.49 24.69 0.06
CA ILE A 797 -27.13 24.41 0.49
C ILE A 797 -27.04 22.95 0.96
N GLN A 798 -26.03 22.24 0.46
CA GLN A 798 -25.76 20.84 0.80
C GLN A 798 -24.56 20.73 1.74
N THR A 799 -23.55 21.59 1.55
CA THR A 799 -22.35 21.65 2.39
C THR A 799 -21.93 23.09 2.68
N ASP A 800 -21.24 23.30 3.80
CA ASP A 800 -20.63 24.58 4.21
C ASP A 800 -19.33 24.30 4.96
N ASP A 801 -18.30 23.94 4.21
CA ASP A 801 -17.07 23.38 4.74
C ASP A 801 -15.98 24.46 4.90
N PRO A 802 -15.24 24.48 6.03
CA PRO A 802 -14.21 25.48 6.29
C PRO A 802 -13.00 25.28 5.37
N ILE A 803 -12.49 26.39 4.82
CA ILE A 803 -11.30 26.44 3.96
C ILE A 803 -10.44 27.66 4.32
N THR A 804 -9.24 27.78 3.76
CA THR A 804 -8.51 29.05 3.76
C THR A 804 -8.55 29.68 2.38
N PHE A 805 -9.26 30.80 2.25
CA PHE A 805 -9.38 31.53 0.99
C PHE A 805 -9.07 33.01 1.20
N ASN A 806 -7.93 33.47 0.69
CA ASN A 806 -7.46 34.84 0.88
C ASN A 806 -7.91 35.75 -0.27
N ALA A 807 -8.21 37.00 0.06
CA ALA A 807 -8.54 38.01 -0.94
C ALA A 807 -7.34 38.30 -1.86
N ASP A 808 -7.64 38.66 -3.11
CA ASP A 808 -6.67 39.07 -4.13
C ASP A 808 -5.56 38.05 -4.40
N THR A 809 -5.81 36.78 -4.08
CA THR A 809 -4.92 35.65 -4.34
C THR A 809 -5.52 34.73 -5.41
N TRP A 810 -4.69 34.30 -6.36
CA TRP A 810 -5.11 33.32 -7.38
C TRP A 810 -5.11 31.91 -6.78
N TYR A 811 -6.19 31.19 -7.03
CA TYR A 811 -6.36 29.79 -6.67
C TYR A 811 -6.70 28.95 -7.89
N ASN A 812 -6.23 27.70 -7.91
CA ASN A 812 -6.70 26.70 -8.86
C ASN A 812 -7.91 25.99 -8.24
N CYS A 813 -9.07 26.15 -8.84
CA CYS A 813 -10.30 25.51 -8.42
C CYS A 813 -10.60 24.34 -9.37
N LYS A 814 -11.09 23.25 -8.80
CA LYS A 814 -11.46 22.05 -9.56
C LYS A 814 -12.71 21.41 -8.95
N VAL A 815 -13.58 20.89 -9.81
CA VAL A 815 -14.75 20.13 -9.38
C VAL A 815 -14.82 18.86 -10.23
N ILE A 816 -15.05 17.72 -9.58
CA ILE A 816 -15.36 16.46 -10.25
C ILE A 816 -16.81 16.12 -9.94
N PHE A 817 -17.58 15.78 -10.97
CA PHE A 817 -18.97 15.35 -10.83
C PHE A 817 -19.21 14.07 -11.62
N ASN A 818 -19.76 13.06 -10.93
CA ASN A 818 -20.21 11.81 -11.52
C ASN A 818 -21.75 11.77 -11.50
N PRO A 819 -22.42 12.03 -12.64
CA PRO A 819 -23.88 12.02 -12.73
C PRO A 819 -24.51 10.64 -12.50
N MET A 820 -23.76 9.54 -12.67
CA MET A 820 -24.27 8.18 -12.44
C MET A 820 -24.41 7.86 -10.96
N THR A 821 -23.46 8.33 -10.14
CA THR A 821 -23.42 8.04 -8.70
C THR A 821 -23.89 9.21 -7.84
N GLY A 822 -23.99 10.41 -8.42
CA GLY A 822 -24.31 11.66 -7.73
C GLY A 822 -23.13 12.25 -6.95
N VAL A 823 -21.95 11.64 -6.99
CA VAL A 823 -20.77 12.12 -6.26
C VAL A 823 -20.25 13.42 -6.87
N LEU A 824 -20.13 14.45 -6.04
CA LEU A 824 -19.57 15.76 -6.35
C LEU A 824 -18.44 16.08 -5.36
N GLU A 825 -17.25 16.34 -5.87
CA GLU A 825 -16.04 16.64 -5.10
C GLU A 825 -15.46 17.99 -5.56
N ALA A 826 -15.24 18.92 -4.63
CA ALA A 826 -14.65 20.22 -4.89
C ALA A 826 -13.24 20.31 -4.30
N TYR A 827 -12.30 20.81 -5.10
CA TYR A 827 -10.88 20.88 -4.79
C TYR A 827 -10.37 22.32 -4.92
N LEU A 828 -9.41 22.68 -4.06
CA LEU A 828 -8.72 23.96 -4.06
C LEU A 828 -7.21 23.71 -4.00
N ASN A 829 -6.46 24.13 -5.02
CA ASN A 829 -5.03 23.84 -5.18
C ASN A 829 -4.71 22.33 -5.06
N GLU A 830 -5.51 21.50 -5.72
CA GLU A 830 -5.42 20.02 -5.71
C GLU A 830 -5.79 19.33 -4.38
N GLU A 831 -6.16 20.08 -3.34
CA GLU A 831 -6.66 19.51 -2.08
C GLU A 831 -8.19 19.42 -2.08
N LEU A 832 -8.75 18.29 -1.64
CA LEU A 832 -10.19 18.13 -1.48
C LEU A 832 -10.69 19.04 -0.34
N VAL A 833 -11.63 19.92 -0.63
CA VAL A 833 -12.15 20.91 0.34
C VAL A 833 -13.63 20.74 0.67
N SER A 834 -14.40 20.06 -0.18
CA SER A 834 -15.82 19.78 0.08
C SER A 834 -16.27 18.60 -0.78
N SER A 835 -17.17 17.77 -0.27
CA SER A 835 -17.77 16.67 -1.04
C SER A 835 -19.20 16.41 -0.62
N TRP A 836 -20.02 15.97 -1.59
CA TRP A 836 -21.40 15.62 -1.35
C TRP A 836 -21.87 14.62 -2.40
N THR A 837 -22.75 13.70 -2.00
CA THR A 837 -23.37 12.73 -2.91
C THR A 837 -24.85 13.04 -3.04
N ASP A 838 -25.26 13.44 -4.24
CA ASP A 838 -26.67 13.62 -4.57
C ASP A 838 -27.39 12.26 -4.61
N PRO A 839 -28.43 12.05 -3.77
CA PRO A 839 -29.20 10.81 -3.83
C PRO A 839 -30.07 10.68 -5.10
N ASP A 840 -30.31 11.78 -5.82
CA ASP A 840 -31.14 11.83 -7.04
C ASP A 840 -30.54 12.83 -8.06
N PRO A 841 -29.40 12.49 -8.68
CA PRO A 841 -28.73 13.36 -9.64
C PRO A 841 -29.47 13.42 -10.97
N HIS A 842 -29.53 14.61 -11.58
CA HIS A 842 -29.95 14.69 -12.98
C HIS A 842 -28.80 14.30 -13.91
N THR A 843 -29.14 13.74 -15.07
CA THR A 843 -28.19 13.04 -15.95
C THR A 843 -28.00 13.72 -17.31
N SER A 844 -28.47 14.96 -17.47
CA SER A 844 -28.23 15.74 -18.68
C SER A 844 -28.21 17.23 -18.39
N ALA A 845 -27.30 17.95 -19.04
CA ALA A 845 -27.14 19.40 -18.95
C ALA A 845 -26.51 19.96 -20.24
N ASN A 846 -26.50 21.29 -20.39
CA ASN A 846 -26.03 21.96 -21.60
C ASN A 846 -25.20 23.22 -21.34
N ALA A 847 -24.84 23.54 -20.09
CA ALA A 847 -24.09 24.76 -19.80
C ALA A 847 -23.25 24.71 -18.52
N ILE A 848 -22.29 25.63 -18.48
CA ILE A 848 -21.58 26.09 -17.28
C ILE A 848 -21.84 27.60 -17.10
N SER A 849 -21.89 28.11 -15.87
CA SER A 849 -22.19 29.52 -15.62
C SER A 849 -21.45 30.09 -14.41
N PHE A 850 -20.79 31.22 -14.57
CA PHE A 850 -20.20 31.93 -13.43
C PHE A 850 -21.24 32.68 -12.63
N ARG A 851 -21.00 32.70 -11.31
CA ARG A 851 -21.74 33.53 -10.38
C ARG A 851 -20.82 34.14 -9.35
N SER A 852 -21.04 35.42 -9.10
CA SER A 852 -20.39 36.20 -8.05
C SER A 852 -21.43 36.90 -7.18
N GLY A 853 -21.00 37.31 -6.00
CA GLY A 853 -21.78 38.15 -5.11
C GLY A 853 -20.91 39.05 -4.27
N ASN A 854 -21.19 40.35 -4.33
CA ASN A 854 -20.61 41.39 -3.50
C ASN A 854 -19.08 41.52 -3.61
N CYS A 855 -18.47 41.06 -4.70
CA CYS A 855 -17.03 41.05 -4.91
C CYS A 855 -16.65 41.54 -6.30
N ASN A 856 -15.35 41.81 -6.47
CA ASN A 856 -14.70 41.87 -7.77
C ASN A 856 -13.98 40.53 -7.95
N VAL A 857 -14.20 39.83 -9.06
CA VAL A 857 -13.60 38.49 -9.28
C VAL A 857 -13.01 38.35 -10.67
N PHE A 858 -11.85 37.69 -10.73
CA PHE A 858 -11.19 37.30 -11.97
C PHE A 858 -11.26 35.79 -12.15
N TYR A 859 -11.52 35.37 -13.39
CA TYR A 859 -11.50 33.99 -13.86
C TYR A 859 -10.49 33.83 -14.98
N ASP A 860 -9.76 32.73 -14.98
CA ASP A 860 -8.78 32.37 -16.01
C ASP A 860 -8.71 30.84 -16.21
N ASP A 861 -8.13 30.36 -17.31
CA ASP A 861 -7.89 28.94 -17.62
C ASP A 861 -9.11 28.01 -17.38
N VAL A 862 -10.27 28.35 -17.97
CA VAL A 862 -11.53 27.64 -17.73
C VAL A 862 -11.63 26.45 -18.68
N ARG A 863 -11.74 25.25 -18.13
CA ARG A 863 -11.76 24.01 -18.91
C ARG A 863 -12.78 23.02 -18.39
N VAL A 864 -13.34 22.24 -19.31
CA VAL A 864 -14.19 21.08 -19.02
C VAL A 864 -13.62 19.87 -19.73
N TYR A 865 -13.29 18.87 -18.92
CA TYR A 865 -12.84 17.55 -19.34
C TYR A 865 -13.97 16.56 -19.09
N HIS A 866 -13.96 15.45 -19.80
CA HIS A 866 -14.70 14.26 -19.39
C HIS A 866 -13.80 13.03 -19.37
N ASP A 867 -14.34 11.93 -18.87
CA ASP A 867 -13.60 10.70 -18.68
C ASP A 867 -13.18 10.03 -19.99
N ARG A 868 -12.10 9.25 -19.92
CA ARG A 868 -11.57 8.43 -21.02
C ARG A 868 -11.20 7.02 -20.60
N ILE A 869 -11.05 6.16 -21.61
CA ILE A 869 -10.33 4.89 -21.52
C ILE A 869 -8.87 5.04 -22.02
N ASN A 870 -8.19 3.93 -22.27
CA ASN A 870 -6.78 3.94 -22.71
C ASN A 870 -6.59 4.31 -24.18
N SER A 871 -7.66 4.33 -24.97
CA SER A 871 -7.64 4.59 -26.41
C SER A 871 -8.91 5.34 -26.79
N GLU A 872 -8.77 6.60 -27.20
CA GLU A 872 -9.89 7.48 -27.57
C GLU A 872 -9.83 7.85 -29.04
N THR A 873 -10.97 7.83 -29.73
CA THR A 873 -11.06 8.27 -31.12
C THR A 873 -11.27 9.78 -31.18
N VAL A 874 -10.30 10.51 -31.74
CA VAL A 874 -10.42 11.95 -32.00
C VAL A 874 -10.98 12.16 -33.41
N THR A 875 -12.14 12.81 -33.48
CA THR A 875 -12.83 13.08 -34.75
C THR A 875 -12.38 14.40 -35.38
N ILE A 876 -12.17 14.38 -36.69
CA ILE A 876 -11.65 15.50 -37.48
C ILE A 876 -12.76 16.11 -38.36
N GLY A 877 -12.78 17.44 -38.49
CA GLY A 877 -13.63 18.19 -39.41
C GLY A 877 -14.65 19.08 -38.70
N ALA A 878 -15.50 19.78 -39.46
CA ALA A 878 -16.33 20.90 -38.97
C ALA A 878 -17.27 20.58 -37.77
N GLY A 879 -17.59 19.31 -37.51
CA GLY A 879 -18.35 18.86 -36.32
C GLY A 879 -17.58 17.90 -35.41
N GLY A 880 -16.30 17.65 -35.68
CA GLY A 880 -15.45 16.78 -34.89
C GLY A 880 -14.88 17.46 -33.65
N ALA A 881 -14.12 16.72 -32.85
CA ALA A 881 -13.39 17.26 -31.71
C ALA A 881 -12.26 18.21 -32.15
N ALA A 882 -11.63 17.94 -33.31
CA ALA A 882 -10.67 18.83 -33.96
C ALA A 882 -11.24 19.41 -35.27
N ARG A 883 -11.69 20.67 -35.22
CA ARG A 883 -12.46 21.30 -36.32
C ARG A 883 -11.60 22.02 -37.36
N TYR A 884 -10.32 22.22 -37.07
CA TYR A 884 -9.40 23.00 -37.89
C TYR A 884 -8.18 22.18 -38.32
N GLN A 885 -7.54 22.62 -39.41
CA GLN A 885 -6.25 22.14 -39.90
C GLN A 885 -5.15 23.11 -39.46
N ASN A 886 -3.89 22.66 -39.53
CA ASN A 886 -2.73 23.49 -39.23
C ASN A 886 -2.78 24.80 -40.03
N PRO A 887 -2.80 25.99 -39.41
CA PRO A 887 -2.80 27.24 -40.18
C PRO A 887 -1.51 27.47 -40.98
N ASN A 888 -0.43 26.77 -40.59
CA ASN A 888 0.85 26.69 -41.26
C ASN A 888 1.60 25.42 -40.80
N PRO A 889 2.66 24.99 -41.50
CA PRO A 889 3.39 23.75 -41.16
C PRO A 889 4.05 23.73 -39.77
N ALA A 890 4.23 24.90 -39.13
CA ALA A 890 4.87 25.01 -37.83
C ALA A 890 3.88 25.04 -36.65
N THR A 891 2.57 25.17 -36.91
CA THR A 891 1.56 25.36 -35.86
C THR A 891 0.53 24.23 -35.93
N ALA A 892 0.58 23.32 -34.96
CA ALA A 892 -0.40 22.25 -34.79
C ALA A 892 -1.82 22.81 -34.58
N ALA A 893 -2.82 22.12 -35.14
CA ALA A 893 -4.22 22.51 -35.02
C ALA A 893 -5.01 21.78 -33.93
N CYS A 894 -4.46 20.73 -33.34
CA CYS A 894 -5.11 19.97 -32.27
C CYS A 894 -4.18 19.80 -31.07
N LYS A 895 -4.78 19.84 -29.87
CA LYS A 895 -4.13 19.73 -28.57
C LYS A 895 -4.96 18.80 -27.70
N ILE A 896 -4.38 17.69 -27.27
CA ILE A 896 -5.00 16.73 -26.36
C ILE A 896 -4.35 16.90 -25.00
N THR A 897 -5.14 17.21 -23.97
CA THR A 897 -4.65 17.37 -22.59
C THR A 897 -5.29 16.31 -21.69
N THR A 898 -4.50 15.64 -20.86
CA THR A 898 -4.99 14.59 -19.95
C THR A 898 -4.46 14.80 -18.53
N GLN A 899 -5.26 14.37 -17.56
CA GLN A 899 -4.91 14.31 -16.15
C GLN A 899 -5.58 13.09 -15.50
N LEU A 900 -4.87 12.45 -14.58
CA LEU A 900 -5.37 11.32 -13.80
C LEU A 900 -5.64 11.74 -12.35
N GLN A 901 -6.48 10.95 -11.69
CA GLN A 901 -6.64 10.96 -10.24
C GLN A 901 -6.58 9.52 -9.73
N ASP A 902 -5.83 9.27 -8.66
CA ASP A 902 -5.79 7.97 -7.98
C ASP A 902 -6.87 7.85 -6.87
N PHE A 903 -6.88 6.72 -6.16
CA PHE A 903 -7.76 6.54 -4.99
C PHE A 903 -7.26 7.25 -3.73
N GLY A 904 -5.98 7.66 -3.67
CA GLY A 904 -5.43 8.56 -2.65
C GLY A 904 -5.88 10.01 -2.78
N SER A 905 -6.60 10.33 -3.86
CA SER A 905 -6.98 11.69 -4.28
C SER A 905 -5.80 12.54 -4.77
N ASN A 906 -4.66 11.94 -5.11
CA ASN A 906 -3.57 12.65 -5.77
C ASN A 906 -3.85 12.78 -7.27
N PHE A 907 -3.46 13.92 -7.83
CA PHE A 907 -3.59 14.20 -9.25
C PHE A 907 -2.25 14.08 -9.97
N SER A 908 -2.26 13.50 -11.16
CA SER A 908 -1.09 13.59 -12.04
C SER A 908 -0.82 15.04 -12.47
N GLY A 909 0.40 15.30 -12.93
CA GLY A 909 0.64 16.48 -13.76
C GLY A 909 -0.22 16.44 -15.03
N TYR A 910 -0.51 17.62 -15.61
CA TYR A 910 -1.12 17.71 -16.93
C TYR A 910 -0.13 17.26 -18.00
N VAL A 911 -0.57 16.38 -18.89
CA VAL A 911 0.19 15.99 -20.08
C VAL A 911 -0.55 16.46 -21.31
N THR A 912 0.19 17.08 -22.23
CA THR A 912 -0.36 17.65 -23.46
C THR A 912 0.37 17.11 -24.69
N GLY A 913 -0.38 16.58 -25.65
CA GLY A 913 0.09 16.20 -26.97
C GLY A 913 -0.43 17.18 -28.03
N LEU A 914 0.47 17.74 -28.83
CA LEU A 914 0.11 18.53 -30.01
C LEU A 914 0.02 17.60 -31.23
N VAL A 915 -1.02 17.76 -32.03
CA VAL A 915 -1.29 16.93 -33.22
C VAL A 915 -1.38 17.84 -34.45
N ASN A 916 -0.56 17.55 -35.46
CA ASN A 916 -0.66 18.22 -36.75
C ASN A 916 -1.77 17.60 -37.59
N ILE A 917 -2.60 18.44 -38.19
CA ILE A 917 -3.75 18.01 -38.98
C ILE A 917 -3.73 18.70 -40.34
N ASP A 918 -3.81 17.89 -41.39
CA ASP A 918 -4.04 18.35 -42.76
C ASP A 918 -4.73 17.22 -43.55
N TRP A 919 -5.99 17.45 -43.89
CA TRP A 919 -6.84 16.58 -44.70
C TRP A 919 -6.97 17.09 -46.15
N THR A 920 -6.23 18.12 -46.53
CA THR A 920 -6.26 18.70 -47.88
C THR A 920 -5.03 18.33 -48.69
N ALA A 921 -5.21 17.99 -49.97
CA ALA A 921 -4.10 17.77 -50.88
C ALA A 921 -3.37 19.08 -51.23
N PRO A 922 -2.06 19.02 -51.56
CA PRO A 922 -1.31 20.19 -52.03
C PRO A 922 -1.90 20.75 -53.32
N MET A 923 -1.67 22.05 -53.59
CA MET A 923 -2.16 22.67 -54.82
C MET A 923 -1.58 21.99 -56.06
N ASN A 924 -2.41 21.84 -57.10
CA ASN A 924 -1.98 21.29 -58.37
C ASN A 924 -0.87 22.13 -59.00
N ILE A 925 0.13 21.44 -59.57
CA ILE A 925 1.24 22.07 -60.27
C ILE A 925 0.70 22.78 -61.52
N SER A 926 1.10 24.03 -61.75
CA SER A 926 0.52 24.86 -62.82
C SER A 926 1.10 24.58 -64.20
N PHE A 927 2.27 23.96 -64.28
CA PHE A 927 2.99 23.68 -65.52
C PHE A 927 3.95 22.50 -65.34
N ALA A 928 3.99 21.61 -66.34
CA ALA A 928 5.00 20.57 -66.50
C ALA A 928 5.51 20.60 -67.95
N GLY A 929 6.83 20.64 -68.12
CA GLY A 929 7.53 20.58 -69.40
C GLY A 929 8.47 19.39 -69.48
N ASP A 930 8.80 18.99 -70.70
CA ASP A 930 9.65 17.84 -71.08
C ASP A 930 11.06 18.23 -71.55
N GLY A 931 11.48 19.46 -71.23
CA GLY A 931 12.88 19.90 -71.27
C GLY A 931 13.44 20.23 -69.89
N LEU A 932 14.73 20.59 -69.82
CA LEU A 932 15.42 20.84 -68.53
C LEU A 932 15.02 22.16 -67.86
N TYR A 933 14.69 23.16 -68.66
CA TYR A 933 14.39 24.53 -68.21
C TYR A 933 13.20 25.13 -68.96
N ASP A 934 13.06 24.77 -70.24
CA ASP A 934 11.94 25.16 -71.10
C ASP A 934 11.22 23.92 -71.61
N ASP A 935 9.99 24.10 -72.10
CA ASP A 935 9.23 23.07 -72.82
C ASP A 935 9.98 22.63 -74.08
N THR A 936 9.98 21.35 -74.42
CA THR A 936 10.75 20.82 -75.56
C THR A 936 9.89 19.92 -76.42
N ASP A 937 9.42 20.44 -77.55
CA ASP A 937 8.60 19.65 -78.49
C ASP A 937 9.36 18.50 -79.17
N THR A 938 10.70 18.52 -79.16
CA THR A 938 11.54 17.56 -79.91
C THR A 938 12.81 17.16 -79.15
N LEU A 939 12.99 15.86 -78.95
CA LEU A 939 14.19 15.27 -78.34
C LEU A 939 15.13 14.75 -79.42
N HIS A 940 16.44 15.00 -79.25
CA HIS A 940 17.49 14.52 -80.17
C HIS A 940 18.37 13.42 -79.55
N GLU A 941 18.06 13.02 -78.32
CA GLU A 941 18.79 12.04 -77.54
C GLU A 941 17.83 10.89 -77.25
N ASP A 942 18.20 9.66 -77.64
CA ASP A 942 17.36 8.46 -77.51
C ASP A 942 17.57 7.71 -76.18
N TYR A 943 18.40 8.25 -75.28
CA TYR A 943 18.79 7.60 -74.03
C TYR A 943 18.44 8.39 -72.76
N GLN A 944 17.82 9.57 -72.89
CA GLN A 944 17.44 10.39 -71.75
C GLN A 944 16.21 11.26 -72.01
N ILE A 945 15.47 11.54 -70.94
CA ILE A 945 14.39 12.55 -70.92
C ILE A 945 14.66 13.50 -69.76
N LYS A 946 14.39 14.78 -70.01
CA LYS A 946 14.49 15.85 -69.02
C LYS A 946 13.08 16.35 -68.73
N GLY A 947 12.88 16.94 -67.57
CA GLY A 947 11.59 17.55 -67.26
C GLY A 947 11.75 18.68 -66.26
N ASN A 948 10.82 19.62 -66.30
CA ASN A 948 10.77 20.75 -65.38
C ASN A 948 9.32 21.13 -65.05
N TRP A 949 9.11 21.76 -63.91
CA TRP A 949 7.79 22.26 -63.50
C TRP A 949 7.91 23.50 -62.62
N ASN A 950 6.78 24.19 -62.45
CA ASN A 950 6.69 25.25 -61.45
C ASN A 950 6.53 24.66 -60.06
N ALA A 951 7.18 25.28 -59.06
CA ALA A 951 6.88 24.97 -57.66
C ALA A 951 5.40 25.24 -57.35
N THR A 952 4.85 24.43 -56.47
CA THR A 952 3.51 24.58 -55.90
C THR A 952 3.62 24.71 -54.38
N ASP A 953 2.51 24.97 -53.70
CA ASP A 953 2.48 25.21 -52.26
C ASP A 953 1.33 24.44 -51.58
N ASP A 954 1.49 24.23 -50.28
CA ASP A 954 0.50 23.66 -49.39
C ASP A 954 0.49 24.45 -48.08
N THR A 955 -0.64 25.08 -47.79
CA THR A 955 -0.73 26.02 -46.67
C THR A 955 -0.58 25.34 -45.30
N HIS A 956 -0.98 24.07 -45.16
CA HIS A 956 -1.16 23.46 -43.84
C HIS A 956 0.06 22.61 -43.43
N SER A 957 0.55 21.77 -44.34
CA SER A 957 1.69 20.86 -44.11
C SER A 957 2.90 21.14 -45.00
N GLY A 958 2.78 22.03 -45.99
CA GLY A 958 3.88 22.39 -46.88
C GLY A 958 4.24 21.26 -47.85
N ILE A 959 5.12 21.54 -48.81
CA ILE A 959 5.56 20.51 -49.76
C ILE A 959 6.72 19.70 -49.18
N SER A 960 6.52 18.38 -49.09
CA SER A 960 7.54 17.42 -48.68
C SER A 960 8.46 17.07 -49.85
N PHE A 961 7.88 16.65 -50.99
CA PHE A 961 8.63 16.33 -52.21
C PHE A 961 7.74 16.32 -53.45
N TYR A 962 8.37 16.28 -54.62
CA TYR A 962 7.76 16.02 -55.92
C TYR A 962 8.10 14.60 -56.40
N GLU A 963 7.19 13.99 -57.14
CA GLU A 963 7.48 12.78 -57.91
C GLU A 963 7.19 13.02 -59.38
N TYR A 964 7.97 12.38 -60.26
CA TYR A 964 7.72 12.37 -61.70
C TYR A 964 7.59 10.94 -62.23
N CYS A 965 6.83 10.76 -63.30
CA CYS A 965 6.86 9.57 -64.14
C CYS A 965 6.99 9.96 -65.62
N ILE A 966 7.37 9.00 -66.45
CA ILE A 966 7.46 9.17 -67.90
C ILE A 966 6.61 8.10 -68.56
N GLY A 967 5.80 8.49 -69.54
CA GLY A 967 4.99 7.55 -70.28
C GLY A 967 4.81 7.88 -71.75
N THR A 968 4.22 6.95 -72.49
CA THR A 968 3.90 7.10 -73.92
C THR A 968 2.57 7.82 -74.19
N THR A 969 1.79 8.07 -73.13
CA THR A 969 0.58 8.90 -73.15
C THR A 969 0.54 9.78 -71.88
N PRO A 970 -0.16 10.94 -71.88
CA PRO A 970 -0.23 11.80 -70.70
C PRO A 970 -0.70 11.05 -69.44
N GLY A 971 0.09 11.10 -68.36
CA GLY A 971 -0.23 10.46 -67.09
C GLY A 971 0.12 8.97 -67.00
N ALA A 972 0.59 8.35 -68.08
CA ALA A 972 1.10 6.99 -68.04
C ALA A 972 2.51 6.94 -67.44
N ASP A 973 2.83 5.82 -66.81
CA ASP A 973 4.11 5.56 -66.14
C ASP A 973 4.80 4.31 -66.73
N ASP A 974 4.50 4.01 -67.99
CA ASP A 974 4.91 2.82 -68.73
C ASP A 974 6.37 2.85 -69.23
N VAL A 975 7.06 3.98 -69.07
CA VAL A 975 8.49 4.14 -69.40
C VAL A 975 9.33 4.29 -68.13
N VAL A 976 8.92 5.19 -67.23
CA VAL A 976 9.50 5.35 -65.90
C VAL A 976 8.35 5.49 -64.90
N THR A 977 8.32 4.63 -63.89
CA THR A 977 7.34 4.70 -62.79
C THR A 977 7.57 5.94 -61.92
N TRP A 978 6.56 6.36 -61.15
CA TRP A 978 6.68 7.47 -60.20
C TRP A 978 7.97 7.40 -59.38
N THR A 979 8.80 8.43 -59.52
CA THR A 979 10.15 8.54 -58.97
C THR A 979 10.26 9.82 -58.15
N ASN A 980 10.69 9.70 -56.90
CA ASN A 980 10.89 10.83 -55.99
C ASN A 980 12.06 11.72 -56.45
N ASN A 981 11.80 13.03 -56.58
CA ASN A 981 12.75 14.05 -57.01
C ASN A 981 13.14 15.02 -55.87
N GLY A 982 12.83 14.68 -54.63
CA GLY A 982 12.92 15.59 -53.49
C GLY A 982 12.14 16.87 -53.75
N THR A 983 12.66 18.00 -53.32
CA THR A 983 12.07 19.33 -53.57
C THR A 983 12.54 19.98 -54.88
N GLY A 984 13.31 19.26 -55.70
CA GLY A 984 13.79 19.76 -57.00
C GLY A 984 12.64 19.92 -57.99
N THR A 985 12.66 21.00 -58.78
CA THR A 985 11.62 21.30 -59.78
C THR A 985 12.02 20.97 -61.21
N ASN A 986 13.08 20.18 -61.38
CA ASN A 986 13.52 19.62 -62.65
C ASN A 986 14.30 18.33 -62.41
N PHE A 987 14.44 17.51 -63.46
CA PHE A 987 15.25 16.31 -63.45
C PHE A 987 15.87 16.01 -64.82
N THR A 988 16.85 15.10 -64.83
CA THR A 988 17.35 14.42 -66.02
C THR A 988 17.38 12.92 -65.75
N HIS A 989 16.58 12.14 -66.47
CA HIS A 989 16.52 10.69 -66.35
C HIS A 989 17.26 10.06 -67.52
N THR A 990 18.35 9.34 -67.22
CA THR A 990 19.25 8.73 -68.22
C THR A 990 19.12 7.21 -68.26
N GLY A 991 19.61 6.57 -69.32
CA GLY A 991 19.61 5.10 -69.46
C GLY A 991 18.32 4.55 -70.07
N LEU A 992 17.55 5.40 -70.74
CA LEU A 992 16.33 5.02 -71.45
C LEU A 992 16.67 4.38 -72.80
N SER A 993 15.70 3.68 -73.39
CA SER A 993 15.76 3.20 -74.79
C SER A 993 14.55 3.74 -75.53
N LEU A 994 14.65 4.99 -76.00
CA LEU A 994 13.53 5.70 -76.62
C LEU A 994 13.38 5.32 -78.09
N ILE A 995 12.15 5.31 -78.58
CA ILE A 995 11.81 4.92 -79.96
C ILE A 995 11.68 6.19 -80.81
N LEU A 996 12.31 6.20 -81.99
CA LEU A 996 12.15 7.28 -82.97
C LEU A 996 10.69 7.44 -83.40
N ASP A 997 10.27 8.67 -83.66
CA ASP A 997 8.90 9.05 -84.05
C ASP A 997 7.81 8.73 -82.99
N GLN A 998 8.20 8.45 -81.73
CA GLN A 998 7.30 8.24 -80.59
C GLN A 998 7.27 9.48 -79.69
N TYR A 999 6.09 9.81 -79.17
CA TYR A 999 5.91 10.84 -78.14
C TYR A 999 6.13 10.27 -76.74
N TYR A 1000 6.79 11.05 -75.90
CA TYR A 1000 6.96 10.79 -74.47
C TYR A 1000 6.47 11.99 -73.66
N TYR A 1001 5.79 11.72 -72.56
CA TYR A 1001 5.18 12.72 -71.69
C TYR A 1001 5.80 12.65 -70.31
N VAL A 1002 6.12 13.80 -69.74
CA VAL A 1002 6.52 13.92 -68.34
C VAL A 1002 5.27 14.24 -67.52
N SER A 1003 5.04 13.47 -66.47
CA SER A 1003 3.95 13.70 -65.52
C SER A 1003 4.54 13.93 -64.14
N VAL A 1004 4.06 14.95 -63.43
CA VAL A 1004 4.55 15.34 -62.10
C VAL A 1004 3.40 15.53 -61.12
N ARG A 1005 3.62 15.15 -59.86
CA ARG A 1005 2.71 15.44 -58.74
C ARG A 1005 3.50 15.87 -57.51
N ALA A 1006 2.88 16.67 -56.66
CA ALA A 1006 3.44 17.08 -55.38
C ALA A 1006 2.91 16.21 -54.23
N VAL A 1007 3.72 16.03 -53.19
CA VAL A 1007 3.35 15.36 -51.93
C VAL A 1007 3.56 16.33 -50.77
N ASN A 1008 2.53 16.53 -49.96
CA ASN A 1008 2.61 17.45 -48.81
C ASN A 1008 3.16 16.75 -47.54
N GLY A 1009 3.34 17.52 -46.46
CA GLY A 1009 3.86 17.01 -45.18
C GLY A 1009 2.96 15.96 -44.52
N ALA A 1010 1.66 15.98 -44.80
CA ALA A 1010 0.70 14.98 -44.33
C ALA A 1010 0.60 13.73 -45.24
N GLY A 1011 1.41 13.66 -46.30
CA GLY A 1011 1.46 12.51 -47.21
C GLY A 1011 0.35 12.46 -48.26
N LEU A 1012 -0.36 13.56 -48.48
CA LEU A 1012 -1.38 13.70 -49.51
C LEU A 1012 -0.77 14.15 -50.84
N TYR A 1013 -1.36 13.69 -51.95
CA TYR A 1013 -0.87 13.92 -53.32
C TYR A 1013 -1.72 14.95 -54.05
N SER A 1014 -1.09 15.85 -54.81
CA SER A 1014 -1.79 16.66 -55.81
C SER A 1014 -2.25 15.79 -56.99
N ASP A 1015 -3.12 16.32 -57.84
CA ASP A 1015 -3.35 15.71 -59.15
C ASP A 1015 -2.06 15.75 -59.98
N ALA A 1016 -1.91 14.77 -60.88
CA ALA A 1016 -0.80 14.74 -61.83
C ALA A 1016 -0.96 15.82 -62.91
N THR A 1017 0.09 16.59 -63.14
CA THR A 1017 0.21 17.56 -64.23
C THR A 1017 1.11 16.97 -65.31
N ASN A 1018 0.66 16.99 -66.56
CA ASN A 1018 1.33 16.32 -67.68
C ASN A 1018 1.88 17.35 -68.67
N SER A 1019 3.05 17.08 -69.29
CA SER A 1019 3.57 17.86 -70.41
C SER A 1019 2.73 17.70 -71.68
N ASN A 1020 2.96 18.56 -72.67
CA ASN A 1020 2.37 18.46 -74.01
C ASN A 1020 3.00 17.31 -74.85
N GLY A 1021 4.15 16.81 -74.44
CA GLY A 1021 4.82 15.64 -74.98
C GLY A 1021 5.88 16.00 -76.01
N ALA A 1022 7.02 15.33 -75.93
CA ALA A 1022 8.14 15.52 -76.83
C ALA A 1022 8.31 14.33 -77.78
N VAL A 1023 8.51 14.60 -79.07
CA VAL A 1023 8.79 13.55 -80.07
C VAL A 1023 10.29 13.31 -80.21
N VAL A 1024 10.72 12.06 -80.23
CA VAL A 1024 12.14 11.71 -80.48
C VAL A 1024 12.40 11.76 -81.99
N SER A 1025 13.32 12.62 -82.41
CA SER A 1025 13.70 12.78 -83.83
C SER A 1025 15.20 12.97 -84.04
N GLU A 1026 15.68 12.50 -85.19
CA GLU A 1026 17.07 12.63 -85.61
C GLU A 1026 17.48 14.11 -85.77
N PRO A 1027 18.61 14.55 -85.18
CA PRO A 1027 19.09 15.91 -85.40
C PRO A 1027 19.48 16.12 -86.87
N LEU A 1028 18.77 17.01 -87.56
CA LEU A 1028 19.19 17.53 -88.87
C LEU A 1028 20.29 18.58 -88.68
N SER A 1029 21.55 18.17 -88.51
CA SER A 1029 22.65 19.13 -88.67
C SER A 1029 23.98 18.55 -89.15
N ILE A 1030 24.63 19.33 -90.01
CA ILE A 1030 26.03 19.19 -90.41
C ILE A 1030 26.90 19.74 -89.28
N SER A 1031 27.89 18.96 -88.86
CA SER A 1031 28.85 19.30 -87.81
C SER A 1031 29.50 20.68 -88.03
N GLU A 1032 29.36 21.60 -87.07
CA GLU A 1032 30.16 22.81 -87.00
C GLU A 1032 31.63 22.45 -86.71
N ILE A 1033 32.55 23.00 -87.51
CA ILE A 1033 34.00 22.79 -87.39
C ILE A 1033 34.53 23.55 -86.17
N SER A 1034 35.08 22.82 -85.20
CA SER A 1034 35.79 23.34 -84.03
C SER A 1034 36.98 24.23 -84.43
N ALA A 1035 37.21 25.30 -83.68
CA ALA A 1035 38.36 26.20 -83.83
C ALA A 1035 39.71 25.43 -83.94
N ASN A 1036 40.53 25.81 -84.93
CA ASN A 1036 41.81 25.18 -85.24
C ASN A 1036 42.77 25.17 -84.04
N SER A 1037 43.46 24.05 -83.78
CA SER A 1037 44.37 23.87 -82.64
C SER A 1037 45.81 24.35 -82.90
N PHE A 1038 46.01 25.23 -83.88
CA PHE A 1038 47.33 25.70 -84.28
C PHE A 1038 47.32 27.17 -84.71
N LYS A 1039 48.48 27.81 -84.59
CA LYS A 1039 48.73 29.22 -84.93
C LYS A 1039 49.57 29.33 -86.21
N LEU A 1040 49.28 30.35 -87.00
CA LEU A 1040 50.02 30.73 -88.21
C LEU A 1040 50.50 32.17 -88.07
N TYR A 1041 51.80 32.42 -88.11
CA TYR A 1041 52.34 33.77 -88.00
C TYR A 1041 53.70 33.95 -88.72
N PRO A 1042 54.00 35.16 -89.24
CA PRO A 1042 53.03 36.19 -89.54
C PRO A 1042 52.06 35.70 -90.63
N ASN A 1043 50.79 36.03 -90.49
CA ASN A 1043 49.76 35.73 -91.48
C ASN A 1043 48.85 36.97 -91.61
N PRO A 1044 49.05 37.84 -92.61
CA PRO A 1044 49.73 37.55 -93.88
C PRO A 1044 51.27 37.39 -93.81
N ALA A 1045 51.79 36.49 -94.65
CA ALA A 1045 53.20 36.10 -94.74
C ALA A 1045 53.87 36.76 -95.97
N ARG A 1046 55.10 37.27 -95.80
CA ARG A 1046 55.91 37.85 -96.90
C ARG A 1046 56.93 36.84 -97.42
N ASP A 1047 57.96 36.52 -96.66
CA ASP A 1047 59.01 35.59 -97.11
C ASP A 1047 58.91 34.21 -96.45
N GLU A 1048 58.27 34.13 -95.29
CA GLU A 1048 58.14 32.92 -94.49
C GLU A 1048 56.87 32.94 -93.64
N VAL A 1049 56.40 31.76 -93.27
CA VAL A 1049 55.33 31.58 -92.28
C VAL A 1049 55.73 30.49 -91.29
N PHE A 1050 55.44 30.73 -90.01
CA PHE A 1050 55.62 29.78 -88.93
C PHE A 1050 54.27 29.15 -88.58
N ILE A 1051 54.30 27.84 -88.39
CA ILE A 1051 53.18 27.04 -87.90
C ILE A 1051 53.56 26.57 -86.51
N GLU A 1052 52.70 26.82 -85.52
CA GLU A 1052 52.88 26.37 -84.15
C GLU A 1052 51.63 25.62 -83.70
N SER A 1053 51.82 24.36 -83.29
CA SER A 1053 50.76 23.45 -82.88
C SER A 1053 51.04 22.94 -81.47
N ASP A 1054 49.98 22.67 -80.71
CA ASP A 1054 50.13 22.03 -79.38
C ASP A 1054 50.66 20.60 -79.49
N GLU A 1055 50.45 19.94 -80.64
CA GLU A 1055 50.89 18.58 -80.94
C GLU A 1055 51.92 18.52 -82.05
N LYS A 1056 52.71 17.42 -82.10
CA LYS A 1056 53.80 17.29 -83.09
C LYS A 1056 53.21 17.16 -84.48
N ILE A 1057 53.76 17.93 -85.42
CA ILE A 1057 53.29 17.95 -86.80
C ILE A 1057 54.02 16.84 -87.56
N LEU A 1058 53.27 15.88 -88.09
CA LEU A 1058 53.79 14.79 -88.91
C LEU A 1058 53.87 15.16 -90.39
N ASN A 1059 52.86 15.87 -90.90
CA ASN A 1059 52.77 16.23 -92.30
C ASN A 1059 52.07 17.58 -92.51
N ILE A 1060 52.52 18.33 -93.52
CA ILE A 1060 51.92 19.59 -93.94
C ILE A 1060 51.65 19.55 -95.44
N GLU A 1061 50.41 19.79 -95.83
CA GLU A 1061 50.02 19.93 -97.23
C GLU A 1061 49.48 21.33 -97.49
N ILE A 1062 50.02 22.03 -98.49
CA ILE A 1062 49.60 23.38 -98.88
C ILE A 1062 48.93 23.32 -100.25
N TYR A 1063 47.72 23.86 -100.34
CA TYR A 1063 46.88 23.89 -101.53
C TYR A 1063 46.56 25.32 -101.98
N THR A 1064 46.34 25.53 -103.27
CA THR A 1064 45.66 26.74 -103.76
C THR A 1064 44.20 26.76 -103.31
N ILE A 1065 43.53 27.92 -103.35
CA ILE A 1065 42.06 28.00 -103.12
C ILE A 1065 41.23 27.14 -104.07
N SER A 1066 41.78 26.75 -105.23
CA SER A 1066 41.12 25.86 -106.19
C SER A 1066 41.39 24.37 -105.91
N GLY A 1067 42.03 24.03 -104.79
CA GLY A 1067 42.29 22.65 -104.36
C GLY A 1067 43.51 21.97 -105.00
N LYS A 1068 44.37 22.70 -105.72
CA LYS A 1068 45.60 22.14 -106.29
C LYS A 1068 46.70 22.09 -105.22
N LEU A 1069 47.26 20.91 -104.96
CA LEU A 1069 48.39 20.74 -104.05
C LEU A 1069 49.63 21.44 -104.62
N ILE A 1070 50.23 22.31 -103.82
CA ILE A 1070 51.44 23.09 -104.15
C ILE A 1070 52.67 22.47 -103.49
N GLU A 1071 52.56 22.12 -102.21
CA GLU A 1071 53.69 21.55 -101.47
C GLU A 1071 53.20 20.53 -100.44
N ASN A 1072 53.99 19.48 -100.23
CA ASN A 1072 53.77 18.46 -99.21
C ASN A 1072 55.08 18.24 -98.45
N ILE A 1073 55.07 18.56 -97.15
CA ILE A 1073 56.25 18.59 -96.29
C ILE A 1073 56.06 17.54 -95.20
N VAL A 1074 56.84 16.47 -95.27
CA VAL A 1074 56.93 15.46 -94.21
C VAL A 1074 57.92 15.97 -93.15
N SER A 1075 57.44 16.16 -91.92
CA SER A 1075 58.22 16.75 -90.83
C SER A 1075 58.85 15.70 -89.91
N THR A 1076 59.94 16.05 -89.23
CA THR A 1076 60.65 15.23 -88.22
C THR A 1076 59.97 15.20 -86.85
N SER A 1077 58.64 15.43 -86.80
CA SER A 1077 57.83 15.46 -85.56
C SER A 1077 58.12 16.66 -84.63
N GLU A 1078 58.29 17.85 -85.21
CA GLU A 1078 58.41 19.11 -84.46
C GLU A 1078 57.03 19.77 -84.25
N LYS A 1079 56.88 20.53 -83.17
CA LYS A 1079 55.65 21.30 -82.86
C LYS A 1079 55.59 22.66 -83.55
N THR A 1080 56.75 23.16 -84.01
CA THR A 1080 56.86 24.44 -84.71
C THR A 1080 57.63 24.23 -86.00
N ILE A 1081 57.07 24.66 -87.14
CA ILE A 1081 57.68 24.49 -88.45
C ILE A 1081 57.70 25.82 -89.19
N ARG A 1082 58.84 26.13 -89.79
CA ARG A 1082 59.04 27.29 -90.66
C ARG A 1082 58.91 26.87 -92.13
N ILE A 1083 58.06 27.56 -92.87
CA ILE A 1083 57.90 27.37 -94.32
C ILE A 1083 58.37 28.63 -95.05
N SER A 1084 59.25 28.44 -96.03
CA SER A 1084 59.70 29.51 -96.92
C SER A 1084 58.63 29.79 -97.98
N MET A 1085 58.10 31.00 -97.99
CA MET A 1085 57.06 31.45 -98.92
C MET A 1085 57.62 32.22 -100.12
N VAL A 1086 58.94 32.37 -100.24
CA VAL A 1086 59.61 33.17 -101.29
C VAL A 1086 59.20 32.77 -102.71
N ASN A 1087 58.96 31.48 -102.96
CA ASN A 1087 58.58 30.97 -104.29
C ASN A 1087 57.06 30.90 -104.52
N TYR A 1088 56.26 31.31 -103.54
CA TYR A 1088 54.79 31.34 -103.65
C TYR A 1088 54.34 32.66 -104.27
N GLN A 1089 53.39 32.59 -105.20
CA GLN A 1089 52.76 33.77 -105.77
C GLN A 1089 51.86 34.46 -104.71
N PRO A 1090 51.68 35.78 -104.74
CA PRO A 1090 50.74 36.47 -103.87
C PRO A 1090 49.32 35.89 -104.01
N GLY A 1091 48.68 35.59 -102.89
CA GLY A 1091 47.37 34.93 -102.88
C GLY A 1091 47.05 34.18 -101.59
N ILE A 1092 45.89 33.53 -101.58
CA ILE A 1092 45.42 32.72 -100.45
C ILE A 1092 45.76 31.24 -100.72
N TYR A 1093 46.26 30.58 -99.69
CA TYR A 1093 46.53 29.15 -99.67
C TYR A 1093 45.81 28.48 -98.51
N LEU A 1094 45.40 27.23 -98.70
CA LEU A 1094 44.87 26.38 -97.65
C LEU A 1094 45.98 25.46 -97.16
N ILE A 1095 46.10 25.29 -95.86
CA ILE A 1095 47.08 24.39 -95.24
C ILE A 1095 46.34 23.30 -94.49
N LYS A 1096 46.78 22.06 -94.66
CA LYS A 1096 46.28 20.89 -93.95
C LYS A 1096 47.43 20.27 -93.16
N LEU A 1097 47.25 20.16 -91.84
CA LEU A 1097 48.20 19.58 -90.91
C LEU A 1097 47.74 18.20 -90.48
N LYS A 1098 48.65 17.23 -90.46
CA LYS A 1098 48.43 15.96 -89.79
C LYS A 1098 49.30 15.90 -88.54
N LEU A 1099 48.67 15.73 -87.39
CA LEU A 1099 49.32 15.71 -86.08
C LEU A 1099 49.59 14.25 -85.63
N ASP A 1100 50.49 14.06 -84.68
CA ASP A 1100 50.91 12.74 -84.20
C ASP A 1100 49.82 11.98 -83.42
N ASN A 1101 48.92 12.70 -82.76
CA ASN A 1101 47.70 12.15 -82.16
C ASN A 1101 46.63 11.69 -83.18
N GLY A 1102 46.92 11.81 -84.48
CA GLY A 1102 46.03 11.41 -85.57
C GLY A 1102 45.03 12.49 -86.02
N ARG A 1103 44.95 13.63 -85.32
CA ARG A 1103 44.09 14.76 -85.69
C ARG A 1103 44.57 15.43 -86.98
N VAL A 1104 43.62 15.89 -87.80
CA VAL A 1104 43.88 16.63 -89.04
C VAL A 1104 43.22 18.00 -88.95
N ASP A 1105 44.03 19.04 -89.02
CA ASP A 1105 43.58 20.43 -88.89
C ASP A 1105 43.79 21.20 -90.20
N VAL A 1106 42.91 22.15 -90.50
CA VAL A 1106 42.95 22.93 -91.75
C VAL A 1106 42.92 24.42 -91.48
N GLY A 1107 43.88 25.17 -92.01
CA GLY A 1107 43.97 26.62 -91.87
C GLY A 1107 44.16 27.33 -93.19
N LYS A 1108 44.30 28.66 -93.11
CA LYS A 1108 44.44 29.55 -94.27
C LYS A 1108 45.70 30.40 -94.12
N ILE A 1109 46.55 30.41 -95.14
CA ILE A 1109 47.74 31.28 -95.26
C ILE A 1109 47.44 32.35 -96.30
N VAL A 1110 47.78 33.60 -96.00
CA VAL A 1110 47.70 34.74 -96.92
C VAL A 1110 49.13 35.15 -97.27
N LYS A 1111 49.52 35.07 -98.55
CA LYS A 1111 50.84 35.50 -99.05
C LYS A 1111 50.74 36.89 -99.67
N GLU A 1112 51.52 37.83 -99.17
CA GLU A 1112 51.61 39.20 -99.70
C GLU A 1112 52.77 39.39 -100.70
N LEU A 1113 52.79 40.52 -101.40
CA LEU A 1113 53.87 40.88 -102.33
C LEU A 1113 55.21 41.03 -101.57
N PRO A 1114 56.34 40.58 -102.17
CA PRO A 1114 57.65 40.66 -101.56
C PRO A 1114 58.18 42.08 -101.40
#